data_AF-A0AAW8EAX4-F1
#
_entry.id   AF-A0AAW8EAX4-F1
#
_cell.length_a   1.000
_cell.length_b   1.000
_cell.length_c   1.000
_cell.angle_alpha   90.00
_cell.angle_beta   90.00
_cell.angle_gamma   90.00
#
_symmetry.space_group_name_H-M   'P 1'
#
loop_
_entity.id
_entity.type
_entity.pdbx_description
1 polymer ?
#
loop_
_entity_poly.entity_id
_entity_poly.type
_entity_poly.pdbx_seq_one_letter_code
_entity_poly.pdbx_strand_id
1 'polypeptide(L)'
;MADHEFRIETDSPAKDDLMFWRIVGHEALARPSAYELTVLSKNKALDAKDILGRAFDVVIQFQDKDGGVHERHCQGHAVRFVRAGHVGRHFEYRITLRSWFWLLTKRTNSRILQDKKVLEVLDAVFEDSPIKRFKKTKAGNVIGTHTPRRYCVQHQENDYQFLSRLLEDEGIYYWFDAHDAPGTMHLSDASDLAHEKLPVEGTLRYMSSDASEARHNEISRWVSARQFDTGKQASRDSDFKAIKKKLAATIDVKDDHELADFEEFEFPGGYFTGDDGENRTKLRGDELNARRDRHWALTTWPDVAAGRSFKFEGDPDGTRNGDYVIAACTFMASHPGYESVGAGTAVPQDLRTALANVLRDDAVNADTLQVLEDLIASTPMLSTSQPGTSAFLITAIPMERAYRPPRLTPRVTMPGPQTAIVVGPAGDELHVDEHGRVKVHFHWDRYDESNEKSTCWVRVSQPWSGKGWGGYFIPRIGQEVIVDFINGDPDRPIIVGRVYNDDQPIPYKSPTQSGFKTRSTPGGGPANYNEIMFEDKKGEENINIHAERNMSRSVERDDSTTVGRDQSLVVERDQSGIVQRDQSLAVTRNRSIHVKNNESHIVDVNQSLKVIGNQENKIVGNQVTTVDGVHQVEAKGDIRTKTSGNRIDHTTGNETRKVSGNQTFTVSGNMGFKAATIVMETPHFEWKITGANSAVMAVPSGPYSIMANKFSVLSNTDASILAVGKINQTSIENNVTVMGNNNSGYVGMASETNMGLARSTFLGVAIDTFMGASISNTLALQFEAVAAAKLSIAVGPHIEMNSMKMYVPGGGAAGGGATVLSEGAEFLAVVGVLEGVNVGFMSSVIGFAELSDQYSDAKAELAQAARDAAAAGHPGLAARLNRLATDGAGTMDKDAPTSTQNTRGDAFSSDYDPFAVPDGGSSSDPSAGGDGPTSSEPSSSEPSSSEPSSSEPSSPEPSSSEPSSSGPSSSGPSSSGPSSSGPSSSGPSSSEPNSSEPNSSGF
;
A
#
# COMPACT_ATOMS: atom_id res chain seq x y z
N MET A 1 9.93 -85.44 7.48
CA MET A 1 9.73 -83.98 7.51
C MET A 1 10.59 -83.44 8.64
N ALA A 2 10.92 -82.15 8.67
CA ALA A 2 11.42 -81.56 9.92
C ALA A 2 10.26 -81.50 10.92
N ASP A 3 10.48 -81.95 12.16
CA ASP A 3 9.46 -81.88 13.20
C ASP A 3 9.38 -80.44 13.73
N HIS A 4 8.46 -79.66 13.15
CA HIS A 4 8.22 -78.28 13.54
C HIS A 4 7.43 -78.20 14.84
N GLU A 5 8.11 -77.79 15.92
CA GLU A 5 7.46 -77.44 17.18
C GLU A 5 6.94 -76.00 17.09
N PHE A 6 5.69 -75.79 17.52
CA PHE A 6 5.00 -74.50 17.45
C PHE A 6 4.66 -74.02 18.86
N ARG A 7 5.28 -72.92 19.30
CA ARG A 7 5.13 -72.38 20.66
C ARG A 7 4.42 -71.02 20.61
N ILE A 8 3.48 -70.79 21.54
CA ILE A 8 2.80 -69.49 21.70
C ILE A 8 3.34 -68.83 22.97
N GLU A 9 4.01 -67.69 22.80
CA GLU A 9 4.45 -66.83 23.88
C GLU A 9 3.58 -65.57 23.93
N THR A 10 3.05 -65.23 25.10
CA THR A 10 2.11 -64.11 25.25
C THR A 10 2.03 -63.66 26.70
N ASP A 11 1.70 -62.38 26.92
CA ASP A 11 1.33 -61.83 28.23
C ASP A 11 -0.18 -61.98 28.55
N SER A 12 -0.93 -62.68 27.69
CA SER A 12 -2.34 -63.00 27.89
C SER A 12 -2.55 -63.95 29.10
N PRO A 13 -3.50 -63.63 30.01
CA PRO A 13 -3.94 -64.56 31.06
C PRO A 13 -4.50 -65.89 30.55
N ALA A 14 -4.85 -65.98 29.26
CA ALA A 14 -5.38 -67.19 28.64
C ALA A 14 -4.29 -68.15 28.12
N LYS A 15 -2.99 -67.82 28.23
CA LYS A 15 -1.87 -68.55 27.61
C LYS A 15 -2.01 -70.08 27.68
N ASP A 16 -2.23 -70.64 28.86
CA ASP A 16 -2.23 -72.09 29.10
C ASP A 16 -3.48 -72.80 28.54
N ASP A 17 -4.51 -72.05 28.15
CA ASP A 17 -5.70 -72.54 27.46
C ASP A 17 -5.53 -72.58 25.92
N LEU A 18 -4.47 -71.99 25.35
CA LEU A 18 -4.30 -71.82 23.89
C LEU A 18 -3.38 -72.89 23.28
N MET A 19 -3.91 -73.68 22.34
CA MET A 19 -3.17 -74.68 21.58
C MET A 19 -3.02 -74.22 20.12
N PHE A 20 -1.80 -74.19 19.59
CA PHE A 20 -1.53 -73.76 18.21
C PHE A 20 -2.19 -74.72 17.18
N TRP A 21 -2.86 -74.17 16.16
CA TRP A 21 -3.41 -74.97 15.08
C TRP A 21 -2.84 -74.60 13.70
N ARG A 22 -2.91 -73.31 13.34
CA ARG A 22 -2.46 -72.77 12.06
C ARG A 22 -2.18 -71.28 12.19
N ILE A 23 -1.12 -70.80 11.54
CA ILE A 23 -0.89 -69.37 11.29
C ILE A 23 -0.91 -69.12 9.79
N VAL A 24 -1.51 -68.00 9.38
CA VAL A 24 -1.34 -67.42 8.04
C VAL A 24 -0.76 -66.03 8.24
N GLY A 25 0.40 -65.76 7.64
CA GLY A 25 1.20 -64.56 7.90
C GLY A 25 1.56 -63.80 6.63
N HIS A 26 1.78 -62.50 6.79
CA HIS A 26 2.37 -61.62 5.78
C HIS A 26 3.28 -60.58 6.44
N GLU A 27 4.48 -60.46 5.90
CA GLU A 27 5.55 -59.55 6.32
C GLU A 27 6.10 -58.87 5.06
N ALA A 28 6.29 -57.55 5.05
CA ALA A 28 6.76 -56.82 3.87
C ALA A 28 7.53 -55.54 4.24
N LEU A 29 8.42 -55.10 3.35
CA LEU A 29 9.14 -53.84 3.47
C LEU A 29 8.15 -52.66 3.36
N ALA A 30 8.32 -51.67 4.23
CA ALA A 30 7.49 -50.48 4.41
C ALA A 30 6.04 -50.74 4.87
N ARG A 31 5.73 -51.94 5.36
CA ARG A 31 4.38 -52.30 5.83
C ARG A 31 4.39 -53.06 7.17
N PRO A 32 3.34 -52.92 8.00
CA PRO A 32 3.28 -53.60 9.29
C PRO A 32 2.94 -55.08 9.10
N SER A 33 3.66 -55.96 9.80
CA SER A 33 3.39 -57.40 9.74
C SER A 33 1.98 -57.74 10.24
N ALA A 34 1.40 -58.78 9.63
CA ALA A 34 0.02 -59.19 9.83
C ALA A 34 -0.12 -60.70 9.84
N TYR A 35 -0.80 -61.23 10.87
CA TYR A 35 -0.99 -62.68 11.03
C TYR A 35 -2.44 -62.99 11.44
N GLU A 36 -3.02 -64.02 10.87
CA GLU A 36 -4.27 -64.64 11.33
C GLU A 36 -3.90 -65.96 12.03
N LEU A 37 -3.85 -65.93 13.37
CA LEU A 37 -3.53 -67.08 14.20
C LEU A 37 -4.80 -67.84 14.55
N THR A 38 -4.88 -69.10 14.16
CA THR A 38 -5.93 -70.05 14.58
C THR A 38 -5.42 -70.91 15.72
N VAL A 39 -6.18 -70.95 16.81
CA VAL A 39 -5.91 -71.75 18.01
C VAL A 39 -7.11 -72.61 18.40
N LEU A 40 -6.83 -73.74 19.02
CA LEU A 40 -7.81 -74.59 19.69
C LEU A 40 -7.73 -74.38 21.20
N SER A 41 -8.85 -74.52 21.90
CA SER A 41 -8.87 -74.56 23.37
C SER A 41 -9.84 -75.60 23.90
N LYS A 42 -9.57 -76.10 25.12
CA LYS A 42 -10.51 -76.88 25.93
C LYS A 42 -11.56 -75.97 26.58
N ASN A 43 -11.23 -74.70 26.78
CA ASN A 43 -12.11 -73.71 27.37
C ASN A 43 -13.09 -73.15 26.32
N LYS A 44 -14.40 -73.24 26.63
CA LYS A 44 -15.50 -72.72 25.78
C LYS A 44 -15.74 -71.21 25.93
N ALA A 45 -15.20 -70.61 26.99
CA ALA A 45 -15.60 -69.30 27.49
C ALA A 45 -14.46 -68.26 27.52
N LEU A 46 -13.41 -68.44 26.72
CA LEU A 46 -12.28 -67.49 26.63
C LEU A 46 -12.77 -66.07 26.37
N ASP A 47 -12.51 -65.17 27.32
CA ASP A 47 -12.96 -63.79 27.27
C ASP A 47 -12.09 -62.97 26.31
N ALA A 48 -12.74 -62.13 25.51
CA ALA A 48 -12.06 -61.26 24.57
C ALA A 48 -11.14 -60.25 25.29
N LYS A 49 -11.47 -59.84 26.52
CA LYS A 49 -10.65 -58.90 27.32
C LYS A 49 -9.26 -59.45 27.68
N ASP A 50 -9.14 -60.76 27.78
CA ASP A 50 -7.92 -61.44 28.20
C ASP A 50 -6.99 -61.70 26.99
N ILE A 51 -7.51 -61.58 25.77
CA ILE A 51 -6.79 -61.71 24.50
C ILE A 51 -6.46 -60.34 23.88
N LEU A 52 -7.45 -59.44 23.75
CA LEU A 52 -7.31 -58.21 22.98
C LEU A 52 -6.31 -57.22 23.60
N GLY A 53 -5.49 -56.60 22.75
CA GLY A 53 -4.44 -55.65 23.13
C GLY A 53 -3.18 -56.29 23.73
N ARG A 54 -3.18 -57.61 23.96
CA ARG A 54 -2.01 -58.38 24.43
C ARG A 54 -1.02 -58.63 23.32
N ALA A 55 0.25 -58.79 23.70
CA ALA A 55 1.30 -59.21 22.79
C ALA A 55 1.29 -60.74 22.66
N PHE A 56 1.43 -61.20 21.43
CA PHE A 56 1.64 -62.59 21.08
C PHE A 56 2.91 -62.69 20.23
N ASP A 57 3.64 -63.77 20.43
CA ASP A 57 4.73 -64.19 19.58
C ASP A 57 4.53 -65.69 19.29
N VAL A 58 4.44 -66.03 18.02
CA VAL A 58 4.23 -67.42 17.58
C VAL A 58 5.57 -67.90 17.05
N VAL A 59 6.23 -68.73 17.85
CA VAL A 59 7.56 -69.26 17.54
C VAL A 59 7.40 -70.51 16.68
N ILE A 60 7.98 -70.46 15.48
CA ILE A 60 8.11 -71.59 14.57
C ILE A 60 9.52 -72.15 14.75
N GLN A 61 9.63 -73.31 15.40
CA GLN A 61 10.89 -74.01 15.58
C GLN A 61 11.21 -74.87 14.35
N PHE A 62 12.45 -74.88 13.90
CA PHE A 62 12.91 -75.69 12.77
C PHE A 62 14.33 -76.19 12.98
N GLN A 63 14.72 -77.20 12.19
CA GLN A 63 16.05 -77.80 12.26
C GLN A 63 16.82 -77.55 10.96
N ASP A 64 18.11 -77.28 11.10
CA ASP A 64 19.06 -77.31 9.98
C ASP A 64 19.49 -78.73 9.62
N LYS A 65 20.30 -78.84 8.58
CA LYS A 65 20.80 -80.09 8.01
C LYS A 65 21.72 -80.88 8.96
N ASP A 66 22.39 -80.19 9.87
CA ASP A 66 23.35 -80.76 10.82
C ASP A 66 22.71 -81.00 12.21
N GLY A 67 21.42 -80.70 12.36
CA GLY A 67 20.61 -80.93 13.56
C GLY A 67 20.55 -79.74 14.53
N GLY A 68 21.06 -78.56 14.14
CA GLY A 68 20.91 -77.34 14.90
C GLY A 68 19.45 -76.87 14.92
N VAL A 69 19.00 -76.38 16.09
CA VAL A 69 17.62 -75.91 16.31
C VAL A 69 17.58 -74.40 16.21
N HIS A 70 16.67 -73.89 15.37
CA HIS A 70 16.49 -72.47 15.08
C HIS A 70 15.04 -72.05 15.30
N GLU A 71 14.83 -70.79 15.64
CA GLU A 71 13.51 -70.21 15.92
C GLU A 71 13.20 -69.05 14.97
N ARG A 72 11.94 -68.92 14.56
CA ARG A 72 11.38 -67.76 13.88
C ARG A 72 10.21 -67.20 14.68
N HIS A 73 10.22 -65.90 14.93
CA HIS A 73 9.30 -65.18 15.79
C HIS A 73 8.25 -64.38 14.99
N CYS A 74 7.00 -64.84 15.01
CA CYS A 74 5.88 -64.14 14.38
C CYS A 74 5.16 -63.25 15.40
N GLN A 75 5.74 -62.07 15.68
CA GLN A 75 5.33 -61.17 16.76
C GLN A 75 4.23 -60.18 16.34
N GLY A 76 3.18 -60.06 17.14
CA GLY A 76 2.14 -59.04 16.96
C GLY A 76 1.20 -58.89 18.16
N HIS A 77 0.43 -57.80 18.17
CA HIS A 77 -0.60 -57.55 19.18
C HIS A 77 -1.96 -58.04 18.67
N ALA A 78 -2.76 -58.65 19.55
CA ALA A 78 -4.09 -59.14 19.20
C ALA A 78 -5.10 -57.99 19.04
N VAL A 79 -5.52 -57.73 17.80
CA VAL A 79 -6.40 -56.61 17.44
C VAL A 79 -7.83 -57.04 17.09
N ARG A 80 -8.05 -58.34 16.88
CA ARG A 80 -9.36 -58.96 16.66
C ARG A 80 -9.36 -60.35 17.26
N PHE A 81 -10.49 -60.74 17.85
CA PHE A 81 -10.73 -62.06 18.43
C PHE A 81 -12.06 -62.58 17.89
N VAL A 82 -12.07 -63.80 17.37
CA VAL A 82 -13.25 -64.48 16.82
C VAL A 82 -13.39 -65.83 17.50
N ARG A 83 -14.56 -66.07 18.11
CA ARG A 83 -14.98 -67.42 18.50
C ARG A 83 -15.59 -68.09 17.27
N ALA A 84 -15.00 -69.19 16.82
CA ALA A 84 -15.40 -69.88 15.58
C ALA A 84 -16.24 -71.13 15.90
N GLY A 85 -15.84 -72.30 15.39
CA GLY A 85 -16.58 -73.57 15.53
C GLY A 85 -16.15 -74.45 16.69
N HIS A 86 -16.73 -75.66 16.73
CA HIS A 86 -16.27 -76.78 17.55
C HIS A 86 -15.52 -77.77 16.64
N VAL A 87 -14.29 -78.12 17.02
CA VAL A 87 -13.37 -78.95 16.24
C VAL A 87 -12.94 -80.16 17.07
N GLY A 88 -13.46 -81.34 16.74
CA GLY A 88 -13.20 -82.59 17.48
C GLY A 88 -13.76 -82.56 18.90
N ARG A 89 -12.93 -82.20 19.87
CA ARG A 89 -13.28 -82.02 21.31
C ARG A 89 -12.91 -80.63 21.84
N HIS A 90 -12.54 -79.71 20.96
CA HIS A 90 -12.00 -78.38 21.28
C HIS A 90 -12.83 -77.27 20.62
N PHE A 91 -12.69 -76.05 21.12
CA PHE A 91 -13.29 -74.85 20.52
C PHE A 91 -12.23 -74.11 19.71
N GLU A 92 -12.60 -73.71 18.49
CA GLU A 92 -11.72 -72.96 17.59
C GLU A 92 -11.87 -71.46 17.84
N TYR A 93 -10.74 -70.77 17.94
CA TYR A 93 -10.67 -69.32 18.03
C TYR A 93 -9.68 -68.79 16.99
N ARG A 94 -9.95 -67.60 16.45
CA ARG A 94 -9.02 -66.89 15.55
C ARG A 94 -8.65 -65.55 16.17
N ILE A 95 -7.37 -65.24 16.10
CA ILE A 95 -6.76 -64.04 16.68
C ILE A 95 -6.00 -63.33 15.55
N THR A 96 -6.47 -62.17 15.11
CA THR A 96 -5.70 -61.35 14.18
C THR A 96 -4.63 -60.60 14.97
N LEU A 97 -3.37 -60.88 14.66
CA LEU A 97 -2.20 -60.20 15.20
C LEU A 97 -1.70 -59.15 14.20
N ARG A 98 -1.28 -57.99 14.70
CA ARG A 98 -0.64 -56.93 13.89
C ARG A 98 0.57 -56.34 14.62
N SER A 99 1.59 -55.88 13.90
CA SER A 99 2.76 -55.26 14.52
C SER A 99 2.38 -54.03 15.38
N TRP A 100 3.23 -53.67 16.35
CA TRP A 100 2.94 -52.54 17.24
C TRP A 100 2.75 -51.21 16.48
N PHE A 101 3.43 -51.04 15.33
CA PHE A 101 3.32 -49.85 14.48
C PHE A 101 1.92 -49.71 13.84
N TRP A 102 1.22 -50.82 13.55
CA TRP A 102 -0.17 -50.78 13.07
C TRP A 102 -1.14 -50.21 14.11
N LEU A 103 -0.84 -50.29 15.41
CA LEU A 103 -1.71 -49.75 16.47
C LEU A 103 -1.90 -48.23 16.35
N LEU A 104 -0.96 -47.53 15.71
CA LEU A 104 -1.05 -46.09 15.39
C LEU A 104 -2.20 -45.75 14.42
N THR A 105 -2.73 -46.74 13.68
CA THR A 105 -3.96 -46.57 12.88
C THR A 105 -5.21 -46.30 13.73
N LYS A 106 -5.13 -46.47 15.05
CA LYS A 106 -6.26 -46.31 15.99
C LYS A 106 -6.29 -44.95 16.70
N ARG A 107 -5.34 -44.06 16.40
CA ARG A 107 -5.33 -42.68 16.88
C ARG A 107 -5.20 -41.71 15.70
N THR A 108 -6.24 -40.90 15.52
CA THR A 108 -6.22 -39.69 14.69
C THR A 108 -5.77 -38.50 15.51
N ASN A 109 -4.96 -37.60 14.94
CA ASN A 109 -4.52 -36.39 15.61
C ASN A 109 -4.32 -35.23 14.61
N SER A 110 -4.24 -34.01 15.14
CA SER A 110 -3.67 -32.87 14.43
C SER A 110 -2.59 -32.25 15.31
N ARG A 111 -1.42 -31.95 14.73
CA ARG A 111 -0.27 -31.34 15.42
C ARG A 111 0.69 -30.69 14.43
N ILE A 112 1.44 -29.70 14.89
CA ILE A 112 2.53 -29.07 14.12
C ILE A 112 3.89 -29.53 14.65
N LEU A 113 4.82 -29.84 13.75
CA LEU A 113 6.24 -30.05 14.07
C LEU A 113 7.09 -29.08 13.22
N GLN A 114 8.10 -28.48 13.83
CA GLN A 114 8.96 -27.47 13.20
C GLN A 114 10.43 -27.81 13.40
N ASP A 115 11.25 -27.47 12.40
CA ASP A 115 12.71 -27.61 12.35
C ASP A 115 13.26 -28.99 12.82
N LYS A 116 12.56 -30.07 12.46
CA LYS A 116 12.91 -31.46 12.82
C LYS A 116 13.21 -32.35 11.61
N LYS A 117 14.13 -33.30 11.77
CA LYS A 117 14.31 -34.43 10.82
C LYS A 117 13.17 -35.43 10.93
N VAL A 118 12.95 -36.25 9.90
CA VAL A 118 11.85 -37.23 9.89
C VAL A 118 11.99 -38.30 10.98
N LEU A 119 13.21 -38.69 11.39
CA LEU A 119 13.40 -39.56 12.57
C LEU A 119 13.07 -38.85 13.91
N GLU A 120 13.30 -37.55 14.02
CA GLU A 120 12.93 -36.75 15.21
C GLU A 120 11.42 -36.49 15.27
N VAL A 121 10.76 -36.44 14.11
CA VAL A 121 9.28 -36.45 13.99
C VAL A 121 8.72 -37.82 14.40
N LEU A 122 9.31 -38.91 13.90
CA LEU A 122 8.98 -40.29 14.27
C LEU A 122 9.04 -40.50 15.79
N ASP A 123 10.15 -40.09 16.42
CA ASP A 123 10.33 -40.15 17.87
C ASP A 123 9.33 -39.28 18.64
N ALA A 124 9.07 -38.05 18.18
CA ALA A 124 8.13 -37.14 18.83
C ALA A 124 6.67 -37.65 18.79
N VAL A 125 6.24 -38.28 17.69
CA VAL A 125 4.92 -38.92 17.58
C VAL A 125 4.84 -40.17 18.47
N PHE A 126 5.92 -40.94 18.57
CA PHE A 126 5.96 -42.10 19.46
C PHE A 126 5.91 -41.71 20.94
N GLU A 127 6.65 -40.70 21.39
CA GLU A 127 6.69 -40.31 22.83
C GLU A 127 5.38 -39.73 23.38
N ASP A 128 4.58 -39.10 22.52
CA ASP A 128 3.20 -38.67 22.82
C ASP A 128 2.17 -39.82 22.66
N SER A 129 2.57 -40.98 22.13
CA SER A 129 1.66 -42.10 21.89
C SER A 129 1.62 -43.11 23.06
N PRO A 130 0.42 -43.63 23.46
CA PRO A 130 0.30 -44.66 24.49
C PRO A 130 1.11 -45.94 24.23
N ILE A 131 1.51 -46.18 22.98
CA ILE A 131 2.27 -47.38 22.58
C ILE A 131 3.78 -47.27 22.83
N LYS A 132 4.31 -46.14 23.36
CA LYS A 132 5.76 -45.95 23.53
C LYS A 132 6.47 -47.04 24.34
N ARG A 133 5.76 -47.66 25.29
CA ARG A 133 6.21 -48.86 26.04
C ARG A 133 6.51 -50.09 25.17
N PHE A 134 6.08 -50.10 23.92
CA PHE A 134 6.28 -51.16 22.92
C PHE A 134 7.27 -50.77 21.81
N LYS A 135 7.77 -49.51 21.80
CA LYS A 135 8.72 -49.02 20.80
C LYS A 135 10.02 -49.82 20.85
N LYS A 136 10.28 -50.60 19.80
CA LYS A 136 11.58 -51.25 19.53
C LYS A 136 12.02 -50.86 18.12
N THR A 137 13.01 -49.99 18.01
CA THR A 137 13.41 -49.39 16.72
C THR A 137 14.93 -49.40 16.52
N LYS A 138 15.40 -50.02 15.43
CA LYS A 138 16.79 -49.96 14.95
C LYS A 138 16.85 -49.05 13.71
N ALA A 139 17.38 -47.83 13.87
CA ALA A 139 17.52 -46.85 12.79
C ALA A 139 18.97 -46.64 12.31
N GLY A 140 19.91 -47.51 12.73
CA GLY A 140 21.34 -47.35 12.44
C GLY A 140 21.72 -47.44 10.95
N ASN A 141 20.82 -47.97 10.11
CA ASN A 141 21.01 -48.13 8.68
C ASN A 141 20.27 -47.03 7.88
N VAL A 142 19.89 -45.92 8.53
CA VAL A 142 19.42 -44.68 7.86
C VAL A 142 20.62 -43.72 7.75
N ILE A 143 21.16 -43.59 6.54
CA ILE A 143 22.44 -42.93 6.24
C ILE A 143 22.25 -41.58 5.55
N GLY A 144 21.11 -41.38 4.88
CA GLY A 144 20.74 -40.15 4.19
C GLY A 144 20.78 -38.89 5.06
N THR A 145 21.06 -37.76 4.43
CA THR A 145 21.22 -36.46 5.12
C THR A 145 19.93 -35.99 5.78
N HIS A 146 18.76 -36.31 5.19
CA HIS A 146 17.40 -35.95 5.63
C HIS A 146 17.29 -34.53 6.18
N THR A 147 17.22 -33.56 5.25
CA THR A 147 17.10 -32.13 5.52
C THR A 147 15.95 -31.85 6.52
N PRO A 148 16.19 -31.13 7.64
CA PRO A 148 15.14 -30.82 8.62
C PRO A 148 13.93 -30.13 7.98
N ARG A 149 12.73 -30.64 8.26
CA ARG A 149 11.48 -30.06 7.78
C ARG A 149 11.13 -28.84 8.64
N ARG A 150 11.28 -27.65 8.05
CA ARG A 150 10.99 -26.35 8.68
C ARG A 150 9.59 -26.26 9.29
N TYR A 151 8.63 -26.89 8.62
CA TYR A 151 7.23 -26.96 9.02
C TYR A 151 6.70 -28.30 8.48
N CYS A 152 6.02 -29.07 9.33
CA CYS A 152 5.42 -30.34 8.98
C CYS A 152 4.18 -30.56 9.83
N VAL A 153 3.04 -30.77 9.18
CA VAL A 153 1.72 -30.81 9.80
C VAL A 153 1.14 -32.21 9.70
N GLN A 154 0.68 -32.74 10.83
CA GLN A 154 -0.32 -33.80 10.88
C GLN A 154 -1.69 -33.12 10.94
N HIS A 155 -2.63 -33.44 10.05
CA HIS A 155 -3.98 -32.87 10.10
C HIS A 155 -5.07 -33.93 9.88
N GLN A 156 -5.82 -34.29 10.93
CA GLN A 156 -6.94 -35.25 10.88
C GLN A 156 -6.61 -36.66 10.32
N GLU A 157 -5.33 -36.99 10.15
CA GLU A 157 -4.84 -38.32 9.78
C GLU A 157 -4.42 -39.14 10.99
N ASN A 158 -4.39 -40.47 10.85
CA ASN A 158 -3.89 -41.31 11.91
C ASN A 158 -2.36 -41.30 12.00
N ASP A 159 -1.83 -41.54 13.21
CA ASP A 159 -0.38 -41.47 13.47
C ASP A 159 0.42 -42.45 12.57
N TYR A 160 -0.20 -43.56 12.12
CA TYR A 160 0.40 -44.48 11.16
C TYR A 160 0.52 -43.88 9.75
N GLN A 161 -0.54 -43.24 9.24
CA GLN A 161 -0.55 -42.60 7.92
C GLN A 161 0.46 -41.45 7.88
N PHE A 162 0.45 -40.59 8.90
CA PHE A 162 1.39 -39.47 9.01
C PHE A 162 2.85 -39.92 8.91
N LEU A 163 3.22 -40.95 9.66
CA LEU A 163 4.58 -41.47 9.65
C LEU A 163 4.89 -42.25 8.38
N SER A 164 3.95 -43.06 7.87
CA SER A 164 4.17 -43.83 6.63
C SER A 164 4.34 -42.92 5.42
N ARG A 165 3.56 -41.84 5.26
CA ARG A 165 3.75 -40.88 4.16
C ARG A 165 5.07 -40.11 4.25
N LEU A 166 5.55 -39.82 5.47
CA LEU A 166 6.84 -39.13 5.66
C LEU A 166 8.02 -40.07 5.37
N LEU A 167 7.93 -41.34 5.73
CA LEU A 167 8.90 -42.37 5.38
C LEU A 167 8.91 -42.63 3.86
N GLU A 168 7.73 -42.75 3.23
CA GLU A 168 7.54 -42.85 1.76
C GLU A 168 8.06 -41.59 1.00
N ASP A 169 7.91 -40.39 1.57
CA ASP A 169 8.44 -39.13 1.03
C ASP A 169 9.98 -39.07 1.03
N GLU A 170 10.61 -39.55 2.10
CA GLU A 170 12.08 -39.53 2.29
C GLU A 170 12.78 -40.78 1.73
N GLY A 171 12.03 -41.78 1.25
CA GLY A 171 12.57 -43.05 0.74
C GLY A 171 13.02 -44.04 1.82
N ILE A 172 12.77 -43.73 3.10
CA ILE A 172 13.07 -44.60 4.25
C ILE A 172 12.00 -45.69 4.32
N TYR A 173 12.38 -46.96 4.28
CA TYR A 173 11.49 -48.09 4.53
C TYR A 173 11.79 -48.74 5.88
N TYR A 174 10.86 -49.59 6.33
CA TYR A 174 10.97 -50.32 7.59
C TYR A 174 10.54 -51.78 7.43
N TRP A 175 10.97 -52.65 8.33
CA TRP A 175 10.46 -54.02 8.43
C TRP A 175 10.48 -54.54 9.87
N PHE A 176 9.82 -55.66 10.10
CA PHE A 176 9.86 -56.40 11.35
C PHE A 176 10.66 -57.68 11.09
N ASP A 177 11.82 -57.79 11.73
CA ASP A 177 12.70 -58.94 11.54
C ASP A 177 12.27 -60.09 12.47
N ALA A 178 12.20 -61.30 11.91
CA ALA A 178 11.64 -62.47 12.59
C ALA A 178 12.69 -63.38 13.26
N HIS A 179 13.99 -63.04 13.16
CA HIS A 179 15.10 -63.76 13.81
C HIS A 179 15.83 -62.90 14.84
N ASP A 180 15.64 -61.58 14.75
CA ASP A 180 16.06 -60.61 15.74
C ASP A 180 15.12 -60.57 16.97
N ALA A 181 15.42 -59.73 17.96
CA ALA A 181 14.64 -59.65 19.20
C ALA A 181 13.15 -59.34 18.92
N PRO A 182 12.17 -60.15 19.40
CA PRO A 182 10.79 -60.14 18.91
C PRO A 182 10.12 -58.76 18.89
N GLY A 183 9.58 -58.38 17.71
CA GLY A 183 8.88 -57.11 17.50
C GLY A 183 9.78 -55.90 17.26
N THR A 184 11.07 -56.10 16.96
CA THR A 184 11.99 -55.01 16.59
C THR A 184 11.70 -54.51 15.17
N MET A 185 11.45 -53.21 15.04
CA MET A 185 11.28 -52.53 13.76
C MET A 185 12.62 -51.99 13.29
N HIS A 186 13.11 -52.46 12.15
CA HIS A 186 14.31 -51.95 11.49
C HIS A 186 13.91 -50.83 10.53
N LEU A 187 14.74 -49.80 10.36
CA LEU A 187 14.56 -48.71 9.39
C LEU A 187 15.85 -48.51 8.58
N SER A 188 15.71 -48.25 7.27
CA SER A 188 16.84 -47.96 6.38
C SER A 188 16.43 -47.20 5.12
N ASP A 189 17.41 -46.51 4.51
CA ASP A 189 17.40 -45.95 3.16
C ASP A 189 18.52 -46.53 2.26
N ALA A 190 19.33 -47.46 2.75
CA ALA A 190 20.53 -47.98 2.10
C ALA A 190 20.48 -49.52 1.98
N SER A 191 19.78 -50.03 0.97
CA SER A 191 19.44 -51.46 0.83
C SER A 191 20.65 -52.40 0.74
N ASP A 192 21.76 -51.92 0.19
CA ASP A 192 23.06 -52.61 0.12
C ASP A 192 23.69 -52.86 1.51
N LEU A 193 23.34 -52.04 2.50
CA LEU A 193 23.82 -52.13 3.89
C LEU A 193 22.72 -52.59 4.87
N ALA A 194 21.46 -52.57 4.44
CA ALA A 194 20.30 -52.85 5.29
C ALA A 194 20.10 -54.33 5.61
N HIS A 195 20.40 -55.21 4.65
CA HIS A 195 19.82 -56.56 4.59
C HIS A 195 20.86 -57.66 4.86
N GLU A 196 21.04 -57.99 6.14
CA GLU A 196 21.78 -59.18 6.58
C GLU A 196 21.27 -60.45 5.89
N LYS A 197 22.17 -61.42 5.67
CA LYS A 197 21.79 -62.71 5.08
C LYS A 197 20.90 -63.53 6.02
N LEU A 198 20.18 -64.50 5.45
CA LEU A 198 19.48 -65.54 6.21
C LEU A 198 20.43 -66.18 7.25
N PRO A 199 20.00 -66.34 8.52
CA PRO A 199 20.90 -66.69 9.62
C PRO A 199 21.35 -68.15 9.62
N VAL A 200 20.57 -69.07 9.02
CA VAL A 200 20.89 -70.51 9.01
C VAL A 200 21.64 -70.91 7.75
N GLU A 201 21.11 -70.54 6.57
CA GLU A 201 21.74 -70.82 5.28
C GLU A 201 21.46 -69.67 4.30
N GLY A 202 22.51 -68.92 3.97
CA GLY A 202 22.44 -67.76 3.07
C GLY A 202 22.20 -68.08 1.59
N THR A 203 22.09 -69.37 1.21
CA THR A 203 21.97 -69.85 -0.16
C THR A 203 20.73 -70.71 -0.38
N LEU A 204 19.74 -70.21 -1.10
CA LEU A 204 18.56 -70.98 -1.49
C LEU A 204 18.73 -71.58 -2.88
N ARG A 205 18.36 -72.86 -3.05
CA ARG A 205 18.61 -73.61 -4.29
C ARG A 205 17.33 -74.06 -4.98
N TYR A 206 17.21 -73.82 -6.27
CA TYR A 206 16.10 -74.36 -7.07
C TYR A 206 16.20 -75.89 -7.19
N MET A 207 15.09 -76.60 -6.95
CA MET A 207 14.95 -78.02 -7.26
C MET A 207 13.55 -78.35 -7.78
N SER A 208 13.46 -79.31 -8.71
CA SER A 208 12.16 -79.81 -9.21
C SER A 208 11.41 -80.57 -8.13
N SER A 209 10.08 -80.54 -8.19
CA SER A 209 9.14 -81.17 -7.26
C SER A 209 9.19 -82.70 -7.17
N ASP A 210 10.07 -83.34 -7.93
CA ASP A 210 10.18 -84.80 -8.08
C ASP A 210 11.21 -85.45 -7.13
N ALA A 211 11.82 -84.66 -6.23
CA ALA A 211 12.80 -85.13 -5.26
C ALA A 211 12.15 -85.90 -4.10
N SER A 212 12.70 -87.07 -3.76
CA SER A 212 12.07 -88.05 -2.86
C SER A 212 12.48 -87.99 -1.39
N GLU A 213 13.06 -86.88 -0.93
CA GLU A 213 13.53 -86.68 0.45
C GLU A 213 13.11 -85.30 0.95
N ALA A 214 12.80 -85.17 2.24
CA ALA A 214 12.59 -83.86 2.86
C ALA A 214 13.94 -83.15 3.01
N ARG A 215 14.05 -81.91 2.50
CA ARG A 215 15.32 -81.18 2.39
C ARG A 215 15.20 -79.76 2.93
N HIS A 216 16.36 -79.17 3.21
CA HIS A 216 16.52 -77.81 3.74
C HIS A 216 16.80 -76.85 2.57
N ASN A 217 16.66 -75.54 2.81
CA ASN A 217 17.10 -74.44 1.92
C ASN A 217 16.73 -74.54 0.41
N GLU A 218 15.64 -75.22 0.07
CA GLU A 218 15.20 -75.45 -1.31
C GLU A 218 14.07 -74.50 -1.78
N ILE A 219 14.10 -74.09 -3.04
CA ILE A 219 13.02 -73.38 -3.74
C ILE A 219 12.38 -74.35 -4.73
N SER A 220 11.11 -74.66 -4.48
CA SER A 220 10.28 -75.58 -5.28
C SER A 220 9.76 -74.97 -6.59
N ARG A 221 9.66 -73.63 -6.64
CA ARG A 221 9.17 -72.88 -7.79
C ARG A 221 9.70 -71.45 -7.75
N TRP A 222 10.14 -70.94 -8.90
CA TRP A 222 10.50 -69.54 -9.09
C TRP A 222 9.69 -68.95 -10.26
N VAL A 223 9.25 -67.70 -10.11
CA VAL A 223 8.58 -66.91 -11.15
C VAL A 223 9.22 -65.53 -11.19
N SER A 224 9.59 -65.06 -12.38
CA SER A 224 10.02 -63.67 -12.61
C SER A 224 8.95 -62.94 -13.40
N ALA A 225 8.69 -61.68 -13.10
CA ALA A 225 8.00 -60.78 -14.01
C ALA A 225 8.75 -59.45 -14.13
N ARG A 226 8.79 -58.93 -15.35
CA ARG A 226 9.11 -57.53 -15.61
C ARG A 226 7.87 -56.82 -16.11
N GLN A 227 7.59 -55.66 -15.53
CA GLN A 227 6.48 -54.80 -15.97
C GLN A 227 6.99 -53.61 -16.77
N PHE A 228 6.25 -53.26 -17.82
CA PHE A 228 6.37 -51.97 -18.49
C PHE A 228 5.95 -50.87 -17.50
N ASP A 229 6.77 -49.85 -17.33
CA ASP A 229 6.58 -48.77 -16.36
C ASP A 229 7.31 -47.50 -16.83
N THR A 230 7.11 -46.39 -16.13
CA THR A 230 7.67 -45.08 -16.50
C THR A 230 9.21 -45.09 -16.47
N GLY A 231 9.84 -44.56 -17.53
CA GLY A 231 11.30 -44.53 -17.67
C GLY A 231 11.97 -43.27 -17.12
N LYS A 232 11.28 -42.12 -17.09
CA LYS A 232 11.84 -40.85 -16.61
C LYS A 232 10.98 -40.26 -15.52
N GLN A 233 11.62 -39.69 -14.50
CA GLN A 233 10.93 -38.87 -13.50
C GLN A 233 11.45 -37.44 -13.60
N ALA A 234 10.53 -36.50 -13.67
CA ALA A 234 10.80 -35.07 -13.63
C ALA A 234 9.96 -34.40 -12.54
N SER A 235 10.54 -33.42 -11.85
CA SER A 235 9.82 -32.66 -10.82
C SER A 235 10.15 -31.17 -10.88
N ARG A 236 9.22 -30.34 -10.37
CA ARG A 236 9.42 -28.89 -10.21
C ARG A 236 8.84 -28.38 -8.90
N ASP A 237 9.38 -27.27 -8.41
CA ASP A 237 8.83 -26.50 -7.30
C ASP A 237 9.11 -24.99 -7.49
N SER A 238 8.68 -24.16 -6.55
CA SER A 238 8.88 -22.71 -6.59
C SER A 238 9.19 -22.14 -5.20
N ASP A 239 10.43 -21.68 -4.99
CA ASP A 239 10.77 -20.86 -3.83
C ASP A 239 10.49 -19.38 -4.11
N PHE A 240 9.71 -18.73 -3.25
CA PHE A 240 9.41 -17.31 -3.36
C PHE A 240 10.63 -16.42 -3.11
N LYS A 241 11.62 -16.86 -2.31
CA LYS A 241 12.87 -16.11 -2.09
C LYS A 241 13.77 -16.11 -3.33
N ALA A 242 13.64 -17.12 -4.18
CA ALA A 242 14.45 -17.32 -5.38
C ALA A 242 13.60 -17.46 -6.66
N ILE A 243 12.46 -16.76 -6.77
CA ILE A 243 11.40 -16.99 -7.77
C ILE A 243 11.83 -17.01 -9.26
N LYS A 244 13.02 -16.49 -9.60
CA LYS A 244 13.62 -16.56 -10.95
C LYS A 244 14.50 -17.79 -11.19
N LYS A 245 14.92 -18.50 -10.14
CA LYS A 245 15.67 -19.76 -10.25
C LYS A 245 14.67 -20.87 -10.54
N LYS A 246 14.78 -21.50 -11.72
CA LYS A 246 14.00 -22.69 -12.07
C LYS A 246 14.43 -23.85 -11.18
N LEU A 247 13.66 -24.16 -10.14
CA LEU A 247 13.82 -25.37 -9.35
C LEU A 247 13.18 -26.54 -10.11
N ALA A 248 14.01 -27.31 -10.81
CA ALA A 248 13.61 -28.47 -11.58
C ALA A 248 14.69 -29.55 -11.44
N ALA A 249 14.26 -30.80 -11.29
CA ALA A 249 15.13 -31.97 -11.27
C ALA A 249 14.56 -33.04 -12.21
N THR A 250 15.42 -33.89 -12.76
CA THR A 250 15.04 -34.93 -13.73
C THR A 250 16.04 -36.07 -13.67
N ILE A 251 15.57 -37.31 -13.74
CA ILE A 251 16.39 -38.51 -13.89
C ILE A 251 15.84 -39.38 -15.02
N ASP A 252 16.74 -39.92 -15.83
CA ASP A 252 16.43 -40.98 -16.80
C ASP A 252 16.83 -42.32 -16.18
N VAL A 253 15.84 -43.20 -16.00
CA VAL A 253 15.97 -44.54 -15.42
C VAL A 253 15.30 -45.58 -16.31
N LYS A 254 15.20 -45.34 -17.61
CA LYS A 254 14.59 -46.27 -18.57
C LYS A 254 15.33 -47.62 -18.64
N ASP A 255 14.59 -48.66 -19.01
CA ASP A 255 15.12 -50.00 -19.26
C ASP A 255 15.29 -50.24 -20.78
N ASP A 256 16.04 -51.27 -21.16
CA ASP A 256 16.42 -51.52 -22.57
C ASP A 256 15.29 -52.21 -23.37
N HIS A 257 14.14 -51.55 -23.50
CA HIS A 257 12.99 -52.03 -24.29
C HIS A 257 12.28 -50.92 -25.09
N GLU A 258 11.44 -51.31 -26.05
CA GLU A 258 10.62 -50.37 -26.82
C GLU A 258 9.65 -49.60 -25.90
N LEU A 259 9.37 -48.34 -26.23
CA LEU A 259 8.52 -47.43 -25.44
C LEU A 259 9.04 -47.09 -24.02
N ALA A 260 10.25 -47.47 -23.62
CA ALA A 260 10.79 -47.17 -22.29
C ALA A 260 11.02 -45.66 -22.00
N ASP A 261 10.84 -44.76 -22.97
CA ASP A 261 11.17 -43.33 -22.88
C ASP A 261 10.09 -42.44 -22.20
N PHE A 262 8.97 -42.98 -21.71
CA PHE A 262 7.88 -42.22 -21.06
C PHE A 262 8.31 -41.48 -19.77
N GLU A 263 7.70 -40.32 -19.50
CA GLU A 263 8.01 -39.41 -18.39
C GLU A 263 6.82 -39.19 -17.45
N GLU A 264 7.05 -39.32 -16.14
CA GLU A 264 6.16 -38.84 -15.06
C GLU A 264 6.63 -37.47 -14.59
N PHE A 265 5.69 -36.54 -14.42
CA PHE A 265 5.96 -35.15 -14.02
C PHE A 265 5.24 -34.75 -12.73
N GLU A 266 5.98 -34.45 -11.66
CA GLU A 266 5.44 -34.00 -10.37
C GLU A 266 5.58 -32.49 -10.14
N PHE A 267 4.48 -31.84 -9.76
CA PHE A 267 4.46 -30.49 -9.18
C PHE A 267 3.40 -30.41 -8.08
N PRO A 268 3.73 -29.95 -6.85
CA PRO A 268 5.04 -29.51 -6.38
C PRO A 268 5.90 -30.70 -5.89
N GLY A 269 7.19 -30.74 -6.24
CA GLY A 269 8.13 -31.78 -5.79
C GLY A 269 8.47 -31.75 -4.29
N GLY A 270 8.10 -30.68 -3.57
CA GLY A 270 8.23 -30.59 -2.12
C GLY A 270 9.61 -30.14 -1.62
N TYR A 271 10.38 -29.40 -2.42
CA TYR A 271 11.76 -29.01 -2.11
C TYR A 271 12.05 -27.53 -2.37
N PHE A 272 13.05 -26.99 -1.66
CA PHE A 272 13.41 -25.56 -1.70
C PHE A 272 14.80 -25.28 -2.29
N THR A 273 15.65 -26.29 -2.45
CA THR A 273 16.99 -26.18 -3.05
C THR A 273 17.09 -27.00 -4.34
N GLY A 274 18.23 -26.95 -5.04
CA GLY A 274 18.47 -27.84 -6.17
C GLY A 274 18.81 -29.25 -5.69
N ASP A 275 19.74 -29.30 -4.74
CA ASP A 275 20.33 -30.46 -4.08
C ASP A 275 19.26 -31.37 -3.45
N ASP A 276 18.28 -30.79 -2.71
CA ASP A 276 17.12 -31.54 -2.18
C ASP A 276 16.26 -32.15 -3.31
N GLY A 277 16.14 -31.44 -4.43
CA GLY A 277 15.34 -31.86 -5.59
C GLY A 277 16.00 -32.96 -6.41
N GLU A 278 17.32 -32.90 -6.60
CA GLU A 278 18.11 -33.97 -7.23
C GLU A 278 18.06 -35.25 -6.37
N ASN A 279 18.23 -35.13 -5.05
CA ASN A 279 18.07 -36.26 -4.12
C ASN A 279 16.66 -36.87 -4.19
N ARG A 280 15.60 -36.06 -4.12
CA ARG A 280 14.21 -36.56 -4.23
C ARG A 280 13.91 -37.22 -5.57
N THR A 281 14.42 -36.64 -6.66
CA THR A 281 14.24 -37.19 -8.02
C THR A 281 14.98 -38.52 -8.16
N LYS A 282 16.19 -38.65 -7.61
CA LYS A 282 16.90 -39.94 -7.51
C LYS A 282 16.08 -40.97 -6.74
N LEU A 283 15.51 -40.63 -5.57
CA LEU A 283 14.69 -41.55 -4.79
C LEU A 283 13.47 -42.07 -5.58
N ARG A 284 12.86 -41.26 -6.46
CA ARG A 284 11.78 -41.73 -7.36
C ARG A 284 12.30 -42.55 -8.54
N GLY A 285 13.49 -42.25 -9.05
CA GLY A 285 14.16 -43.11 -10.04
C GLY A 285 14.50 -44.51 -9.50
N ASP A 286 15.02 -44.58 -8.28
CA ASP A 286 15.24 -45.83 -7.54
C ASP A 286 13.90 -46.59 -7.33
N GLU A 287 12.82 -45.89 -6.95
CA GLU A 287 11.48 -46.44 -6.75
C GLU A 287 10.89 -47.07 -8.03
N LEU A 288 10.95 -46.36 -9.16
CA LEU A 288 10.48 -46.89 -10.45
C LEU A 288 11.28 -48.13 -10.88
N ASN A 289 12.61 -48.13 -10.69
CA ASN A 289 13.45 -49.29 -10.96
C ASN A 289 13.07 -50.51 -10.10
N ALA A 290 12.81 -50.32 -8.80
CA ALA A 290 12.45 -51.40 -7.89
C ALA A 290 11.05 -52.00 -8.14
N ARG A 291 10.13 -51.23 -8.74
CA ARG A 291 8.80 -51.73 -9.17
C ARG A 291 8.88 -52.63 -10.41
N ARG A 292 9.81 -52.33 -11.34
CA ARG A 292 9.88 -52.98 -12.66
C ARG A 292 10.30 -54.44 -12.64
N ASP A 293 11.28 -54.80 -11.82
CA ASP A 293 11.92 -56.13 -11.82
C ASP A 293 11.63 -56.87 -10.51
N ARG A 294 10.65 -57.78 -10.52
CA ARG A 294 10.15 -58.46 -9.32
C ARG A 294 10.04 -59.97 -9.54
N HIS A 295 10.38 -60.74 -8.52
CA HIS A 295 10.36 -62.19 -8.55
C HIS A 295 9.55 -62.76 -7.38
N TRP A 296 9.05 -63.97 -7.54
CA TRP A 296 8.38 -64.73 -6.48
C TRP A 296 8.94 -66.14 -6.42
N ALA A 297 9.21 -66.62 -5.21
CA ALA A 297 9.69 -67.98 -4.99
C ALA A 297 8.88 -68.68 -3.90
N LEU A 298 8.63 -69.97 -4.09
CA LEU A 298 7.93 -70.83 -3.14
C LEU A 298 8.91 -71.81 -2.50
N THR A 299 8.99 -71.77 -1.17
CA THR A 299 9.81 -72.67 -0.36
C THR A 299 9.02 -73.24 0.81
N THR A 300 9.44 -74.39 1.31
CA THR A 300 9.02 -75.00 2.58
C THR A 300 9.89 -74.53 3.76
N TRP A 301 11.02 -73.88 3.48
CA TRP A 301 12.06 -73.51 4.44
C TRP A 301 11.61 -72.35 5.36
N PRO A 302 11.50 -72.55 6.69
CA PRO A 302 10.92 -71.52 7.57
C PRO A 302 11.77 -70.27 7.78
N ASP A 303 13.05 -70.28 7.43
CA ASP A 303 14.02 -69.21 7.67
C ASP A 303 13.75 -67.91 6.87
N VAL A 304 12.86 -67.94 5.86
CA VAL A 304 12.70 -66.82 4.92
C VAL A 304 11.87 -65.66 5.48
N ALA A 305 12.50 -64.74 6.22
CA ALA A 305 11.89 -63.52 6.76
C ALA A 305 12.02 -62.30 5.82
N ALA A 306 11.04 -61.39 5.88
CA ALA A 306 11.13 -60.13 5.12
C ALA A 306 12.27 -59.23 5.66
N GLY A 307 13.01 -58.60 4.75
CA GLY A 307 14.17 -57.76 5.07
C GLY A 307 15.49 -58.51 5.33
N ARG A 308 15.52 -59.84 5.20
CA ARG A 308 16.76 -60.61 5.05
C ARG A 308 17.13 -60.78 3.57
N SER A 309 18.41 -61.01 3.29
CA SER A 309 18.93 -61.31 1.94
C SER A 309 19.34 -62.78 1.78
N PHE A 310 19.32 -63.27 0.55
CA PHE A 310 19.76 -64.63 0.20
C PHE A 310 20.39 -64.66 -1.19
N LYS A 311 21.27 -65.64 -1.42
CA LYS A 311 21.79 -65.95 -2.74
C LYS A 311 20.92 -67.04 -3.38
N PHE A 312 20.45 -66.83 -4.61
CA PHE A 312 19.76 -67.84 -5.40
C PHE A 312 20.76 -68.61 -6.29
N GLU A 313 20.69 -69.94 -6.24
CA GLU A 313 21.50 -70.84 -7.06
C GLU A 313 20.65 -71.96 -7.70
N GLY A 314 21.15 -72.56 -8.79
CA GLY A 314 20.53 -73.72 -9.42
C GLY A 314 19.43 -73.40 -10.45
N ASP A 315 19.32 -72.13 -10.87
CA ASP A 315 18.40 -71.72 -11.93
C ASP A 315 18.57 -72.56 -13.22
N PRO A 316 17.52 -73.23 -13.75
CA PRO A 316 17.62 -74.04 -14.97
C PRO A 316 18.16 -73.31 -16.20
N ASP A 317 17.87 -72.01 -16.31
CA ASP A 317 18.28 -71.16 -17.43
C ASP A 317 19.58 -70.38 -17.14
N GLY A 318 20.12 -70.49 -15.92
CA GLY A 318 21.29 -69.73 -15.44
C GLY A 318 21.05 -68.23 -15.17
N THR A 319 20.16 -67.60 -15.94
CA THR A 319 19.87 -66.14 -15.99
C THR A 319 19.46 -65.48 -14.67
N ARG A 320 18.93 -66.24 -13.71
CA ARG A 320 18.34 -65.72 -12.46
C ARG A 320 19.25 -65.88 -11.24
N ASN A 321 20.40 -66.55 -11.34
CA ASN A 321 21.30 -66.73 -10.19
C ASN A 321 21.91 -65.38 -9.75
N GLY A 322 21.86 -65.06 -8.45
CA GLY A 322 22.32 -63.78 -7.91
C GLY A 322 21.99 -63.59 -6.43
N ASP A 323 22.35 -62.45 -5.85
CA ASP A 323 21.92 -62.05 -4.50
C ASP A 323 20.62 -61.24 -4.55
N TYR A 324 19.68 -61.54 -3.66
CA TYR A 324 18.32 -60.99 -3.61
C TYR A 324 17.95 -60.56 -2.19
N VAL A 325 17.11 -59.54 -2.06
CA VAL A 325 16.41 -59.18 -0.81
C VAL A 325 14.98 -59.74 -0.81
N ILE A 326 14.54 -60.28 0.33
CA ILE A 326 13.15 -60.68 0.56
C ILE A 326 12.33 -59.42 0.86
N ALA A 327 11.70 -58.86 -0.18
CA ALA A 327 10.86 -57.66 -0.09
C ALA A 327 9.51 -57.94 0.60
N ALA A 328 9.00 -59.16 0.49
CA ALA A 328 7.88 -59.65 1.29
C ALA A 328 7.96 -61.17 1.51
N CYS A 329 7.34 -61.67 2.58
CA CYS A 329 7.10 -63.08 2.82
C CYS A 329 5.63 -63.29 3.22
N THR A 330 4.93 -64.12 2.47
CA THR A 330 3.53 -64.51 2.70
C THR A 330 3.49 -66.00 2.95
N PHE A 331 2.97 -66.46 4.08
CA PHE A 331 3.16 -67.85 4.50
C PHE A 331 1.97 -68.48 5.21
N MET A 332 1.97 -69.81 5.23
CA MET A 332 1.08 -70.63 6.03
C MET A 332 1.91 -71.70 6.75
N ALA A 333 1.70 -71.89 8.04
CA ALA A 333 2.22 -73.03 8.78
C ALA A 333 1.11 -73.66 9.64
N SER A 334 1.08 -74.99 9.72
CA SER A 334 0.02 -75.75 10.38
C SER A 334 0.57 -76.89 11.23
N HIS A 335 -0.08 -77.17 12.36
CA HIS A 335 0.29 -78.29 13.23
C HIS A 335 0.02 -79.63 12.52
N PRO A 336 0.83 -80.69 12.73
CA PRO A 336 0.58 -82.06 12.21
C PRO A 336 -0.66 -82.76 12.80
N GLY A 337 -1.60 -82.01 13.40
CA GLY A 337 -2.76 -82.53 14.10
C GLY A 337 -2.51 -82.80 15.59
N TYR A 338 -3.59 -82.95 16.35
CA TYR A 338 -3.59 -83.45 17.73
C TYR A 338 -4.35 -84.77 17.78
N GLU A 339 -4.11 -85.63 18.78
CA GLU A 339 -4.70 -86.99 18.99
C GLU A 339 -6.25 -87.04 19.12
N SER A 340 -6.95 -85.96 18.77
CA SER A 340 -8.38 -85.76 18.94
C SER A 340 -9.06 -85.05 17.77
N VAL A 341 -8.30 -84.62 16.75
CA VAL A 341 -8.81 -83.90 15.58
C VAL A 341 -8.45 -84.71 14.33
N GLY A 342 -9.43 -85.49 13.83
CA GLY A 342 -9.24 -86.27 12.61
C GLY A 342 -9.03 -85.34 11.41
N ALA A 343 -8.13 -85.72 10.49
CA ALA A 343 -7.58 -84.87 9.43
C ALA A 343 -8.57 -84.28 8.40
N GLY A 344 -9.87 -84.61 8.49
CA GLY A 344 -10.95 -84.03 7.68
C GLY A 344 -12.07 -83.36 8.48
N THR A 345 -11.86 -83.05 9.77
CA THR A 345 -12.93 -82.50 10.66
C THR A 345 -12.85 -81.00 10.93
N ALA A 346 -11.67 -80.38 10.79
CA ALA A 346 -11.56 -78.93 10.72
C ALA A 346 -11.83 -78.50 9.28
N VAL A 347 -12.92 -77.78 9.02
CA VAL A 347 -13.15 -77.13 7.71
C VAL A 347 -12.11 -76.02 7.58
N PRO A 348 -11.15 -76.10 6.65
CA PRO A 348 -10.15 -75.06 6.52
C PRO A 348 -10.83 -73.76 6.10
N GLN A 349 -10.46 -72.64 6.72
CA GLN A 349 -10.61 -71.37 6.01
C GLN A 349 -9.76 -71.47 4.75
N ASP A 350 -10.41 -71.28 3.60
CA ASP A 350 -9.77 -71.17 2.30
C ASP A 350 -8.59 -70.21 2.40
N LEU A 351 -7.41 -70.67 1.94
CA LEU A 351 -6.19 -69.88 2.03
C LEU A 351 -6.33 -68.56 1.24
N ARG A 352 -7.03 -68.55 0.11
CA ARG A 352 -7.28 -67.32 -0.67
C ARG A 352 -8.08 -66.31 0.15
N THR A 353 -9.16 -66.75 0.81
CA THR A 353 -9.94 -65.93 1.75
C THR A 353 -9.13 -65.48 2.98
N ALA A 354 -8.23 -66.31 3.52
CA ALA A 354 -7.36 -65.91 4.63
C ALA A 354 -6.35 -64.83 4.19
N LEU A 355 -5.65 -65.08 3.07
CA LEU A 355 -4.67 -64.15 2.50
C LEU A 355 -5.32 -62.84 2.06
N ALA A 356 -6.48 -62.87 1.40
CA ALA A 356 -7.22 -61.66 1.02
C ALA A 356 -7.67 -60.80 2.21
N ASN A 357 -7.75 -61.35 3.43
CA ASN A 357 -7.99 -60.57 4.66
C ASN A 357 -6.69 -60.05 5.32
N VAL A 358 -5.56 -60.74 5.11
CA VAL A 358 -4.24 -60.35 5.64
C VAL A 358 -3.57 -59.30 4.74
N LEU A 359 -3.60 -59.52 3.42
CA LEU A 359 -3.09 -58.63 2.37
C LEU A 359 -3.99 -57.39 2.13
N ARG A 360 -5.20 -57.34 2.71
CA ARG A 360 -6.17 -56.25 2.49
C ARG A 360 -5.63 -54.85 2.77
N ASP A 361 -4.66 -54.76 3.68
CA ASP A 361 -4.05 -53.50 4.12
C ASP A 361 -2.68 -53.25 3.46
N ASP A 362 -2.19 -54.13 2.58
CA ASP A 362 -0.95 -53.91 1.84
C ASP A 362 -1.21 -53.43 0.40
N ALA A 363 -1.15 -52.11 0.23
CA ALA A 363 -1.20 -51.48 -1.08
C ALA A 363 0.05 -51.74 -1.97
N VAL A 364 1.22 -52.09 -1.41
CA VAL A 364 2.48 -52.33 -2.17
C VAL A 364 2.37 -53.61 -2.98
N ASN A 365 1.78 -54.64 -2.40
CA ASN A 365 1.52 -55.93 -3.04
C ASN A 365 0.09 -56.06 -3.59
N ALA A 366 -0.70 -54.98 -3.65
CA ALA A 366 -2.02 -55.01 -4.28
C ALA A 366 -1.94 -55.40 -5.77
N ASP A 367 -0.98 -54.84 -6.51
CA ASP A 367 -0.73 -55.21 -7.91
C ASP A 367 -0.15 -56.62 -8.06
N THR A 368 0.57 -57.10 -7.05
CA THR A 368 1.15 -58.46 -7.06
C THR A 368 0.15 -59.52 -6.60
N LEU A 369 -0.97 -59.13 -5.97
CA LEU A 369 -2.00 -60.02 -5.44
C LEU A 369 -2.56 -60.96 -6.51
N GLN A 370 -2.75 -60.50 -7.75
CA GLN A 370 -3.15 -61.37 -8.87
C GLN A 370 -2.11 -62.46 -9.15
N VAL A 371 -0.82 -62.09 -9.21
CA VAL A 371 0.29 -63.03 -9.43
C VAL A 371 0.42 -64.03 -8.28
N LEU A 372 0.25 -63.56 -7.03
CA LEU A 372 0.21 -64.41 -5.84
C LEU A 372 -0.99 -65.38 -5.91
N GLU A 373 -2.18 -64.90 -6.27
CA GLU A 373 -3.40 -65.70 -6.42
C GLU A 373 -3.32 -66.75 -7.53
N ASP A 374 -2.63 -66.46 -8.63
CA ASP A 374 -2.37 -67.38 -9.74
C ASP A 374 -1.26 -68.39 -9.40
N LEU A 375 -0.25 -68.00 -8.63
CA LEU A 375 0.75 -68.93 -8.09
C LEU A 375 0.12 -69.91 -7.08
N ILE A 376 -0.81 -69.43 -6.24
CA ILE A 376 -1.63 -70.25 -5.33
C ILE A 376 -2.57 -71.16 -6.14
N ALA A 377 -3.24 -70.65 -7.17
CA ALA A 377 -4.13 -71.45 -8.03
C ALA A 377 -3.38 -72.59 -8.72
N SER A 378 -2.18 -72.30 -9.23
CA SER A 378 -1.34 -73.25 -9.95
C SER A 378 -0.41 -74.08 -9.06
N THR A 379 -0.56 -74.04 -7.73
CA THR A 379 0.23 -74.87 -6.80
C THR A 379 -0.67 -75.54 -5.75
N PRO A 380 -1.20 -76.75 -6.01
CA PRO A 380 -2.22 -77.39 -5.18
C PRO A 380 -1.87 -77.55 -3.70
N MET A 381 -0.59 -77.71 -3.34
CA MET A 381 -0.16 -77.84 -1.95
C MET A 381 -0.42 -76.59 -1.10
N LEU A 382 -0.60 -75.41 -1.71
CA LEU A 382 -1.02 -74.20 -1.02
C LEU A 382 -2.53 -74.20 -0.73
N SER A 383 -3.36 -74.72 -1.64
CA SER A 383 -4.82 -74.74 -1.46
C SER A 383 -5.30 -75.92 -0.60
N THR A 384 -4.62 -77.07 -0.64
CA THR A 384 -4.93 -78.20 0.24
C THR A 384 -4.32 -77.99 1.63
N SER A 385 -5.13 -77.54 2.59
CA SER A 385 -4.77 -77.40 4.00
C SER A 385 -4.58 -78.76 4.70
N GLN A 386 -3.55 -79.52 4.32
CA GLN A 386 -3.16 -80.76 4.98
C GLN A 386 -2.45 -80.47 6.31
N PRO A 387 -2.77 -81.16 7.42
CA PRO A 387 -2.07 -80.98 8.70
C PRO A 387 -0.56 -81.18 8.56
N GLY A 388 0.24 -80.35 9.24
CA GLY A 388 1.69 -80.44 9.23
C GLY A 388 2.37 -79.84 8.01
N THR A 389 1.62 -79.19 7.11
CA THR A 389 2.19 -78.50 5.95
C THR A 389 2.60 -77.07 6.33
N SER A 390 3.80 -76.68 5.93
CA SER A 390 4.33 -75.32 5.95
C SER A 390 4.72 -74.88 4.53
N ALA A 391 4.46 -73.62 4.19
CA ALA A 391 4.79 -73.06 2.88
C ALA A 391 4.96 -71.53 2.98
N PHE A 392 6.02 -71.03 2.36
CA PHE A 392 6.47 -69.64 2.40
C PHE A 392 6.67 -69.13 0.97
N LEU A 393 5.90 -68.10 0.61
CA LEU A 393 5.93 -67.43 -0.67
C LEU A 393 6.60 -66.07 -0.50
N ILE A 394 7.85 -65.97 -0.95
CA ILE A 394 8.62 -64.73 -0.90
C ILE A 394 8.47 -63.92 -2.18
N THR A 395 8.35 -62.61 -2.05
CA THR A 395 8.62 -61.64 -3.12
C THR A 395 10.08 -61.22 -2.99
N ALA A 396 10.87 -61.44 -4.03
CA ALA A 396 12.31 -61.14 -4.07
C ALA A 396 12.62 -60.01 -5.08
N ILE A 397 13.55 -59.13 -4.72
CA ILE A 397 14.07 -58.05 -5.58
C ILE A 397 15.60 -58.23 -5.70
N PRO A 398 16.21 -58.07 -6.90
CA PRO A 398 17.65 -58.20 -7.07
C PRO A 398 18.41 -57.20 -6.20
N MET A 399 19.48 -57.61 -5.53
CA MET A 399 20.20 -56.74 -4.59
C MET A 399 20.89 -55.53 -5.26
N GLU A 400 21.11 -55.60 -6.59
CA GLU A 400 21.59 -54.48 -7.41
C GLU A 400 20.55 -53.36 -7.59
N ARG A 401 19.27 -53.61 -7.28
CA ARG A 401 18.18 -52.62 -7.35
C ARG A 401 17.90 -52.08 -5.94
N ALA A 402 18.25 -50.82 -5.69
CA ALA A 402 17.97 -50.17 -4.41
C ALA A 402 16.46 -50.06 -4.15
N TYR A 403 15.96 -50.72 -3.11
CA TYR A 403 14.54 -50.66 -2.76
C TYR A 403 14.15 -49.27 -2.24
N ARG A 404 12.98 -48.80 -2.65
CA ARG A 404 12.33 -47.59 -2.12
C ARG A 404 10.85 -47.88 -1.83
N PRO A 405 10.31 -47.35 -0.73
CA PRO A 405 8.90 -47.47 -0.41
C PRO A 405 8.05 -46.65 -1.40
N PRO A 406 7.01 -47.24 -2.03
CA PRO A 406 6.18 -46.50 -2.96
C PRO A 406 5.20 -45.58 -2.22
N ARG A 407 5.00 -44.36 -2.75
CA ARG A 407 4.06 -43.36 -2.20
C ARG A 407 2.60 -43.75 -2.44
N LEU A 408 2.10 -44.63 -1.56
CA LEU A 408 0.74 -45.17 -1.60
C LEU A 408 -0.08 -44.74 -0.38
N THR A 409 0.56 -44.24 0.68
CA THR A 409 -0.13 -43.64 1.82
C THR A 409 -0.72 -42.30 1.36
N PRO A 410 -2.05 -42.10 1.40
CA PRO A 410 -2.67 -40.88 0.89
C PRO A 410 -2.23 -39.68 1.73
N ARG A 411 -1.69 -38.64 1.07
CA ARG A 411 -1.48 -37.34 1.72
C ARG A 411 -2.84 -36.69 2.01
N VAL A 412 -2.97 -36.08 3.18
CA VAL A 412 -4.10 -35.20 3.48
C VAL A 412 -3.99 -33.94 2.61
N THR A 413 -5.07 -33.60 1.93
CA THR A 413 -5.28 -32.28 1.35
C THR A 413 -6.23 -31.48 2.22
N MET A 414 -5.91 -30.21 2.46
CA MET A 414 -6.82 -29.27 3.09
C MET A 414 -8.00 -29.01 2.14
N PRO A 415 -9.26 -29.23 2.57
CA PRO A 415 -10.43 -29.15 1.69
C PRO A 415 -10.84 -27.71 1.32
N GLY A 416 -10.21 -26.72 1.95
CA GLY A 416 -10.46 -25.29 1.76
C GLY A 416 -9.74 -24.46 2.83
N PRO A 417 -9.89 -23.12 2.79
CA PRO A 417 -9.26 -22.23 3.74
C PRO A 417 -9.84 -22.37 5.16
N GLN A 418 -9.03 -22.02 6.15
CA GLN A 418 -9.36 -22.07 7.58
C GLN A 418 -9.10 -20.71 8.23
N THR A 419 -9.75 -20.43 9.35
CA THR A 419 -9.42 -19.27 10.20
C THR A 419 -8.29 -19.60 11.17
N ALA A 420 -7.48 -18.59 11.49
CA ALA A 420 -6.41 -18.65 12.48
C ALA A 420 -6.21 -17.28 13.15
N ILE A 421 -5.68 -17.27 14.36
CA ILE A 421 -5.36 -16.03 15.10
C ILE A 421 -3.88 -15.69 14.91
N VAL A 422 -3.53 -14.42 14.69
CA VAL A 422 -2.14 -13.98 14.54
C VAL A 422 -1.44 -13.90 15.90
N VAL A 423 -0.21 -14.41 15.99
CA VAL A 423 0.53 -14.58 17.26
C VAL A 423 1.98 -14.11 17.16
N GLY A 424 2.59 -13.87 18.33
CA GLY A 424 3.97 -13.42 18.48
C GLY A 424 4.39 -13.36 19.96
N PRO A 425 5.50 -12.69 20.29
CA PRO A 425 6.00 -12.57 21.65
C PRO A 425 5.03 -11.81 22.57
N ALA A 426 5.01 -12.19 23.85
CA ALA A 426 4.14 -11.56 24.84
C ALA A 426 4.51 -10.09 25.07
N GLY A 427 3.58 -9.18 24.72
CA GLY A 427 3.74 -7.73 24.85
C GLY A 427 3.94 -7.00 23.52
N ASP A 428 4.22 -7.72 22.42
CA ASP A 428 4.25 -7.13 21.07
C ASP A 428 2.83 -6.96 20.50
N GLU A 429 2.58 -5.89 19.76
CA GLU A 429 1.39 -5.76 18.88
C GLU A 429 1.62 -6.32 17.47
N LEU A 430 2.90 -6.41 17.05
CA LEU A 430 3.29 -6.53 15.66
C LEU A 430 4.59 -7.36 15.53
N HIS A 431 4.45 -8.64 15.19
CA HIS A 431 5.58 -9.56 15.00
C HIS A 431 5.68 -10.00 13.53
N VAL A 432 6.68 -9.49 12.82
CA VAL A 432 6.76 -9.51 11.35
C VAL A 432 8.19 -9.68 10.88
N ASP A 433 8.43 -10.40 9.77
CA ASP A 433 9.75 -10.54 9.16
C ASP A 433 10.02 -9.58 7.98
N GLU A 434 11.24 -9.61 7.44
CA GLU A 434 11.69 -8.84 6.27
C GLU A 434 10.85 -9.04 4.99
N HIS A 435 9.97 -10.04 4.95
CA HIS A 435 9.11 -10.36 3.83
C HIS A 435 7.63 -10.04 4.09
N GLY A 436 7.30 -9.36 5.20
CA GLY A 436 5.92 -9.06 5.58
C GLY A 436 5.12 -10.30 5.99
N ARG A 437 5.80 -11.34 6.52
CA ARG A 437 5.18 -12.57 7.00
C ARG A 437 4.86 -12.47 8.49
N VAL A 438 3.83 -13.17 8.93
CA VAL A 438 3.42 -13.25 10.34
C VAL A 438 3.39 -14.71 10.79
N LYS A 439 3.19 -14.95 12.08
CA LYS A 439 2.89 -16.28 12.64
C LYS A 439 1.42 -16.34 13.07
N VAL A 440 0.86 -17.54 13.10
CA VAL A 440 -0.54 -17.78 13.47
C VAL A 440 -0.66 -18.94 14.46
N HIS A 441 -1.81 -19.04 15.12
CA HIS A 441 -2.26 -20.20 15.89
C HIS A 441 -3.56 -20.70 15.24
N PHE A 442 -3.60 -21.98 14.87
CA PHE A 442 -4.78 -22.62 14.28
C PHE A 442 -5.67 -23.19 15.38
N HIS A 443 -6.99 -23.03 15.26
CA HIS A 443 -7.98 -23.48 16.25
C HIS A 443 -7.99 -25.01 16.54
N TRP A 444 -7.24 -25.80 15.77
CA TRP A 444 -7.08 -27.25 15.95
C TRP A 444 -5.72 -27.66 16.54
N ASP A 445 -4.77 -26.73 16.70
CA ASP A 445 -3.55 -27.03 17.46
C ASP A 445 -3.86 -27.00 18.96
N ARG A 446 -3.14 -27.85 19.70
CA ARG A 446 -3.32 -28.16 21.12
C ARG A 446 -1.98 -28.38 21.83
N TYR A 447 -0.88 -28.19 21.11
CA TYR A 447 0.49 -28.47 21.55
C TYR A 447 1.33 -27.20 21.69
N ASP A 448 0.82 -26.05 21.23
CA ASP A 448 1.45 -24.74 21.36
C ASP A 448 0.86 -23.91 22.51
N GLU A 449 1.45 -22.74 22.74
CA GLU A 449 1.03 -21.77 23.77
C GLU A 449 0.53 -20.46 23.12
N SER A 450 0.12 -20.49 21.85
CA SER A 450 -0.28 -19.32 21.05
C SER A 450 0.75 -18.17 21.03
N ASN A 451 2.04 -18.53 21.01
CA ASN A 451 3.19 -17.62 21.09
C ASN A 451 4.01 -17.58 19.78
N GLU A 452 5.22 -17.02 19.80
CA GLU A 452 6.10 -16.90 18.64
C GLU A 452 6.64 -18.24 18.10
N LYS A 453 6.31 -19.38 18.70
CA LYS A 453 6.71 -20.73 18.25
C LYS A 453 5.59 -21.52 17.59
N SER A 454 4.35 -21.04 17.62
CA SER A 454 3.14 -21.76 17.17
C SER A 454 3.22 -22.25 15.71
N THR A 455 3.61 -21.39 14.77
CA THR A 455 3.81 -21.75 13.35
C THR A 455 5.12 -21.24 12.76
N CYS A 456 5.42 -21.75 11.57
CA CYS A 456 6.33 -21.10 10.64
C CYS A 456 5.81 -19.71 10.22
N TRP A 457 6.67 -18.98 9.49
CA TRP A 457 6.37 -17.66 8.95
C TRP A 457 5.47 -17.71 7.70
N VAL A 458 4.18 -17.44 7.89
CA VAL A 458 3.12 -17.49 6.88
C VAL A 458 3.10 -16.21 6.04
N ARG A 459 3.04 -16.35 4.71
CA ARG A 459 2.95 -15.19 3.79
C ARG A 459 1.57 -14.55 3.84
N VAL A 460 1.53 -13.22 3.78
CA VAL A 460 0.30 -12.43 3.80
C VAL A 460 -0.03 -11.91 2.40
N SER A 461 -1.22 -12.24 1.90
CA SER A 461 -1.80 -11.63 0.70
C SER A 461 -2.05 -10.14 0.93
N GLN A 462 -1.76 -9.33 -0.09
CA GLN A 462 -1.84 -7.88 -0.03
C GLN A 462 -2.73 -7.36 -1.16
N PRO A 463 -3.45 -6.22 -0.97
CA PRO A 463 -4.32 -5.66 -2.01
C PRO A 463 -3.61 -5.38 -3.34
N TRP A 464 -2.31 -5.05 -3.29
CA TRP A 464 -1.46 -4.86 -4.46
C TRP A 464 0.00 -5.07 -4.08
N SER A 465 0.79 -5.78 -4.90
CA SER A 465 2.22 -6.02 -4.64
C SER A 465 3.06 -5.93 -5.92
N GLY A 466 3.94 -4.93 -5.96
CA GLY A 466 4.96 -4.73 -6.97
C GLY A 466 6.37 -4.78 -6.39
N LYS A 467 7.38 -4.48 -7.22
CA LYS A 467 8.80 -4.55 -6.81
C LYS A 467 9.20 -3.33 -5.98
N GLY A 468 8.87 -3.35 -4.69
CA GLY A 468 9.16 -2.26 -3.73
C GLY A 468 8.08 -1.18 -3.68
N TRP A 469 6.86 -1.49 -4.13
CA TRP A 469 5.70 -0.59 -4.15
C TRP A 469 4.40 -1.42 -4.14
N GLY A 470 3.29 -0.84 -3.70
CA GLY A 470 2.00 -1.53 -3.60
C GLY A 470 1.19 -1.09 -2.37
N GLY A 471 0.11 -1.80 -2.07
CA GLY A 471 -0.65 -1.62 -0.83
C GLY A 471 -0.15 -2.60 0.23
N TYR A 472 0.32 -2.09 1.38
CA TYR A 472 0.93 -2.90 2.43
C TYR A 472 0.18 -2.76 3.75
N PHE A 473 -0.51 -3.83 4.15
CA PHE A 473 -1.22 -3.94 5.41
C PHE A 473 -0.86 -5.26 6.08
N ILE A 474 -0.39 -5.22 7.32
CA ILE A 474 0.01 -6.43 8.05
C ILE A 474 -0.98 -6.71 9.19
N PRO A 475 -1.49 -7.95 9.32
CA PRO A 475 -2.25 -8.39 10.48
C PRO A 475 -1.47 -8.19 11.78
N ARG A 476 -2.13 -7.68 12.81
CA ARG A 476 -1.56 -7.54 14.17
C ARG A 476 -1.84 -8.78 15.01
N ILE A 477 -1.08 -8.94 16.09
CA ILE A 477 -1.31 -10.01 17.07
C ILE A 477 -2.73 -9.89 17.63
N GLY A 478 -3.41 -11.03 17.79
CA GLY A 478 -4.82 -11.13 18.17
C GLY A 478 -5.83 -11.02 17.02
N GLN A 479 -5.43 -10.57 15.83
CA GLN A 479 -6.36 -10.46 14.69
C GLN A 479 -6.61 -11.82 14.01
N GLU A 480 -7.84 -12.02 13.54
CA GLU A 480 -8.25 -13.23 12.83
C GLU A 480 -8.01 -13.11 11.32
N VAL A 481 -7.35 -14.14 10.77
CA VAL A 481 -6.93 -14.23 9.38
C VAL A 481 -7.46 -15.49 8.72
N ILE A 482 -7.79 -15.39 7.43
CA ILE A 482 -8.13 -16.55 6.60
C ILE A 482 -6.84 -17.08 6.00
N VAL A 483 -6.50 -18.33 6.32
CA VAL A 483 -5.35 -19.09 5.82
C VAL A 483 -5.83 -20.11 4.79
N ASP A 484 -5.32 -20.01 3.57
CA ASP A 484 -5.45 -21.02 2.52
C ASP A 484 -4.15 -21.85 2.42
N PHE A 485 -4.17 -22.94 1.66
CA PHE A 485 -3.07 -23.90 1.57
C PHE A 485 -2.70 -24.15 0.11
N ILE A 486 -1.43 -23.90 -0.25
CA ILE A 486 -0.99 -23.94 -1.64
C ILE A 486 -1.08 -25.38 -2.17
N ASN A 487 -1.89 -25.59 -3.21
CA ASN A 487 -2.26 -26.92 -3.74
C ASN A 487 -2.96 -27.84 -2.71
N GLY A 488 -3.55 -27.28 -1.66
CA GLY A 488 -4.12 -28.02 -0.53
C GLY A 488 -3.07 -28.64 0.41
N ASP A 489 -1.78 -28.35 0.24
CA ASP A 489 -0.69 -28.91 1.05
C ASP A 489 -0.70 -28.26 2.47
N PRO A 490 -0.97 -29.02 3.56
CA PRO A 490 -1.00 -28.47 4.90
C PRO A 490 0.36 -27.92 5.36
N ASP A 491 1.47 -28.36 4.74
CA ASP A 491 2.82 -27.83 5.01
C ASP A 491 3.06 -26.46 4.32
N ARG A 492 2.10 -25.93 3.54
CA ARG A 492 2.22 -24.68 2.75
C ARG A 492 1.09 -23.65 2.98
N PRO A 493 0.90 -23.15 4.22
CA PRO A 493 -0.09 -22.10 4.50
C PRO A 493 0.24 -20.74 3.86
N ILE A 494 -0.80 -20.00 3.47
CA ILE A 494 -0.75 -18.61 3.01
C ILE A 494 -2.00 -17.86 3.49
N ILE A 495 -1.83 -16.69 4.11
CA ILE A 495 -2.95 -15.84 4.53
C ILE A 495 -3.52 -15.15 3.29
N VAL A 496 -4.80 -15.39 2.99
CA VAL A 496 -5.51 -14.82 1.83
C VAL A 496 -6.49 -13.71 2.21
N GLY A 497 -6.94 -13.65 3.46
CA GLY A 497 -7.95 -12.70 3.92
C GLY A 497 -7.90 -12.39 5.41
N ARG A 498 -8.82 -11.54 5.87
CA ARG A 498 -8.99 -11.07 7.26
C ARG A 498 -10.48 -10.99 7.55
N VAL A 499 -10.88 -11.23 8.79
CA VAL A 499 -12.28 -11.13 9.22
C VAL A 499 -12.39 -10.32 10.51
N TYR A 500 -13.59 -9.77 10.74
CA TYR A 500 -13.98 -9.15 12.00
C TYR A 500 -14.78 -10.16 12.82
N ASN A 501 -14.68 -10.09 14.15
CA ASN A 501 -15.38 -10.96 15.09
C ASN A 501 -15.81 -10.15 16.34
N ASP A 502 -16.32 -10.79 17.38
CA ASP A 502 -16.86 -10.10 18.56
C ASP A 502 -15.80 -9.36 19.41
N ASP A 503 -14.54 -9.82 19.39
CA ASP A 503 -13.39 -9.16 20.05
C ASP A 503 -12.74 -8.10 19.15
N GLN A 504 -12.75 -8.36 17.83
CA GLN A 504 -12.25 -7.48 16.77
C GLN A 504 -13.41 -6.95 15.92
N PRO A 505 -14.25 -6.02 16.44
CA PRO A 505 -15.45 -5.56 15.76
C PRO A 505 -15.18 -4.64 14.56
N ILE A 506 -16.18 -4.50 13.69
CA ILE A 506 -16.15 -3.59 12.53
C ILE A 506 -15.91 -2.12 12.95
N PRO A 507 -15.16 -1.32 12.16
CA PRO A 507 -14.77 0.04 12.53
C PRO A 507 -15.91 1.06 12.49
N TYR A 508 -16.99 0.77 11.76
CA TYR A 508 -18.13 1.65 11.51
C TYR A 508 -19.44 0.98 11.95
N LYS A 509 -20.38 1.76 12.49
CA LYS A 509 -21.69 1.26 12.93
C LYS A 509 -22.82 1.50 11.92
N SER A 510 -22.62 2.40 10.95
CA SER A 510 -23.59 2.57 9.86
C SER A 510 -23.27 1.61 8.72
N PRO A 511 -24.26 0.92 8.12
CA PRO A 511 -24.05 0.09 6.93
C PRO A 511 -23.75 0.90 5.65
N THR A 512 -23.86 2.23 5.70
CA THR A 512 -23.54 3.16 4.60
C THR A 512 -22.11 3.72 4.67
N GLN A 513 -21.33 3.36 5.70
CA GLN A 513 -19.96 3.84 5.91
C GLN A 513 -18.94 2.81 5.44
N SER A 514 -17.98 3.25 4.62
CA SER A 514 -16.88 2.44 4.10
C SER A 514 -15.54 3.16 4.23
N GLY A 515 -14.43 2.45 3.97
CA GLY A 515 -13.08 3.02 3.94
C GLY A 515 -12.09 2.35 4.89
N PHE A 516 -11.02 3.07 5.22
CA PHE A 516 -9.86 2.55 5.94
C PHE A 516 -9.64 3.29 7.26
N LYS A 517 -9.78 2.61 8.39
CA LYS A 517 -9.41 3.11 9.72
C LYS A 517 -8.19 2.36 10.24
N THR A 518 -7.12 3.10 10.52
CA THR A 518 -5.89 2.54 11.12
C THR A 518 -5.91 2.68 12.64
N ARG A 519 -4.81 2.34 13.32
CA ARG A 519 -4.63 2.47 14.77
C ARG A 519 -3.17 2.81 15.03
N SER A 520 -2.87 3.77 15.92
CA SER A 520 -1.48 4.02 16.33
C SER A 520 -0.85 2.75 16.94
N THR A 521 0.47 2.59 16.85
CA THR A 521 1.18 1.40 17.37
C THR A 521 2.63 1.75 17.72
N PRO A 522 3.20 1.18 18.80
CA PRO A 522 2.50 0.45 19.87
C PRO A 522 1.67 1.38 20.78
N GLY A 523 0.74 0.82 21.55
CA GLY A 523 -0.01 1.50 22.62
C GLY A 523 -1.12 2.44 22.17
N GLY A 524 -1.63 2.30 20.93
CA GLY A 524 -2.66 3.20 20.40
C GLY A 524 -4.05 2.98 21.04
N GLY A 525 -4.60 4.00 21.69
CA GLY A 525 -5.96 3.95 22.24
C GLY A 525 -7.06 4.12 21.17
N PRO A 526 -8.35 3.98 21.54
CA PRO A 526 -9.48 4.10 20.60
C PRO A 526 -9.54 5.42 19.84
N ALA A 527 -9.06 6.52 20.45
CA ALA A 527 -8.98 7.84 19.83
C ALA A 527 -7.82 7.99 18.84
N ASN A 528 -6.77 7.16 18.91
CA ASN A 528 -5.54 7.37 18.17
C ASN A 528 -5.56 6.64 16.82
N TYR A 529 -5.80 7.34 15.71
CA TYR A 529 -5.93 6.72 14.38
C TYR A 529 -5.72 7.69 13.21
N ASN A 530 -5.35 7.13 12.04
CA ASN A 530 -5.51 7.80 10.75
C ASN A 530 -6.64 7.11 9.98
N GLU A 531 -7.46 7.87 9.26
CA GLU A 531 -8.68 7.39 8.60
C GLU A 531 -8.94 8.08 7.27
N ILE A 532 -9.45 7.30 6.32
CA ILE A 532 -10.16 7.78 5.13
C ILE A 532 -11.51 7.05 5.12
N MET A 533 -12.60 7.78 5.32
CA MET A 533 -13.96 7.24 5.45
C MET A 533 -14.89 7.88 4.43
N PHE A 534 -15.71 7.07 3.78
CA PHE A 534 -16.74 7.46 2.82
C PHE A 534 -18.11 7.12 3.42
N GLU A 535 -19.00 8.11 3.47
CA GLU A 535 -20.40 7.97 3.87
C GLU A 535 -21.27 8.10 2.62
N ASP A 536 -21.88 7.00 2.19
CA ASP A 536 -22.72 6.91 0.99
C ASP A 536 -24.23 7.13 1.30
N LYS A 537 -24.56 7.63 2.50
CA LYS A 537 -25.93 7.96 2.90
C LYS A 537 -26.45 9.16 2.09
N LYS A 538 -27.34 8.87 1.13
CA LYS A 538 -27.92 9.86 0.21
C LYS A 538 -28.49 11.11 0.90
N GLY A 539 -28.00 12.29 0.52
CA GLY A 539 -28.35 13.60 1.10
C GLY A 539 -27.51 14.00 2.31
N GLU A 540 -26.65 13.12 2.81
CA GLU A 540 -25.71 13.32 3.92
C GLU A 540 -24.31 12.80 3.54
N GLU A 541 -23.99 12.73 2.23
CA GLU A 541 -22.74 12.15 1.73
C GLU A 541 -21.51 12.92 2.23
N ASN A 542 -20.48 12.20 2.68
CA ASN A 542 -19.30 12.79 3.31
C ASN A 542 -18.02 11.98 3.01
N ILE A 543 -16.88 12.68 2.90
CA ILE A 543 -15.55 12.07 2.86
C ILE A 543 -14.72 12.66 4.00
N ASN A 544 -14.51 11.87 5.06
CA ASN A 544 -13.66 12.25 6.18
C ASN A 544 -12.22 11.77 5.94
N ILE A 545 -11.25 12.69 6.02
CA ILE A 545 -9.82 12.38 6.02
C ILE A 545 -9.24 12.88 7.34
N HIS A 546 -8.81 11.95 8.20
CA HIS A 546 -8.26 12.25 9.51
C HIS A 546 -6.83 11.73 9.62
N ALA A 547 -5.92 12.57 10.12
CA ALA A 547 -4.54 12.22 10.40
C ALA A 547 -4.23 12.53 11.87
N GLU A 548 -3.70 11.54 12.59
CA GLU A 548 -3.40 11.59 14.03
C GLU A 548 -2.39 12.71 14.39
N ARG A 549 -1.52 13.08 13.44
CA ARG A 549 -0.34 13.90 13.70
C ARG A 549 0.04 14.85 12.56
N ASN A 550 0.66 14.31 11.51
CA ASN A 550 1.12 15.11 10.36
C ASN A 550 0.40 14.63 9.10
N MET A 551 -0.24 15.55 8.37
CA MET A 551 -0.71 15.31 7.01
C MET A 551 0.24 16.01 6.02
N SER A 552 0.97 15.23 5.23
CA SER A 552 1.84 15.74 4.16
C SER A 552 1.21 15.44 2.81
N ARG A 553 1.27 16.40 1.88
CA ARG A 553 0.75 16.29 0.52
C ARG A 553 1.75 16.91 -0.45
N SER A 554 2.19 16.16 -1.45
CA SER A 554 2.93 16.67 -2.61
C SER A 554 2.11 16.44 -3.87
N VAL A 555 2.27 17.34 -4.84
CA VAL A 555 1.64 17.26 -6.16
C VAL A 555 2.68 17.77 -7.16
N GLU A 556 3.21 16.87 -7.99
CA GLU A 556 4.38 17.14 -8.84
C GLU A 556 4.07 18.01 -10.08
N ARG A 557 2.82 18.46 -10.25
CA ARG A 557 2.35 19.21 -11.41
C ARG A 557 1.20 20.16 -11.08
N ASP A 558 -0.05 19.74 -11.30
CA ASP A 558 -1.23 20.59 -11.20
C ASP A 558 -2.10 20.15 -10.01
N ASP A 559 -2.37 21.06 -9.06
CA ASP A 559 -3.35 20.88 -8.00
C ASP A 559 -4.61 21.70 -8.30
N SER A 560 -5.79 21.12 -8.10
CA SER A 560 -7.07 21.81 -8.30
C SER A 560 -8.08 21.40 -7.24
N THR A 561 -8.88 22.37 -6.81
CA THR A 561 -9.94 22.17 -5.81
C THR A 561 -11.14 22.99 -6.24
N THR A 562 -12.29 22.33 -6.36
CA THR A 562 -13.58 22.97 -6.70
C THR A 562 -14.57 22.66 -5.58
N VAL A 563 -15.12 23.69 -4.95
CA VAL A 563 -16.12 23.55 -3.88
C VAL A 563 -17.42 24.17 -4.36
N GLY A 564 -18.47 23.35 -4.50
CA GLY A 564 -19.75 23.79 -5.07
C GLY A 564 -20.63 24.65 -4.15
N ARG A 565 -20.18 24.89 -2.90
CA ARG A 565 -20.94 25.64 -1.89
C ARG A 565 -20.02 26.49 -1.00
N ASP A 566 -19.67 26.00 0.19
CA ASP A 566 -18.94 26.74 1.24
C ASP A 566 -17.62 26.02 1.57
N GLN A 567 -16.53 26.76 1.78
CA GLN A 567 -15.25 26.23 2.25
C GLN A 567 -14.83 26.92 3.55
N SER A 568 -14.48 26.14 4.57
CA SER A 568 -13.92 26.63 5.84
C SER A 568 -12.52 26.07 6.07
N LEU A 569 -11.57 26.94 6.37
CA LEU A 569 -10.22 26.58 6.81
C LEU A 569 -10.00 27.16 8.21
N VAL A 570 -9.52 26.34 9.14
CA VAL A 570 -9.12 26.74 10.49
C VAL A 570 -7.70 26.24 10.74
N VAL A 571 -6.82 27.13 11.17
CA VAL A 571 -5.45 26.82 11.56
C VAL A 571 -5.23 27.44 12.94
N GLU A 572 -4.92 26.61 13.95
CA GLU A 572 -4.79 27.07 15.35
C GLU A 572 -3.45 27.74 15.67
N ARG A 573 -2.48 27.62 14.75
CA ARG A 573 -1.14 28.19 14.84
C ARG A 573 -0.81 28.92 13.53
N ASP A 574 0.35 28.66 12.95
CA ASP A 574 0.88 29.39 11.81
C ASP A 574 0.43 28.77 10.47
N GLN A 575 0.02 29.63 9.54
CA GLN A 575 -0.17 29.27 8.12
C GLN A 575 0.86 30.02 7.29
N SER A 576 1.67 29.29 6.52
CA SER A 576 2.61 29.84 5.55
C SER A 576 2.28 29.34 4.14
N GLY A 577 2.62 30.16 3.14
CA GLY A 577 2.44 29.82 1.73
C GLY A 577 3.46 30.57 0.90
N ILE A 578 4.05 29.90 -0.09
CA ILE A 578 5.03 30.47 -1.02
C ILE A 578 4.56 30.12 -2.43
N VAL A 579 4.28 31.15 -3.23
CA VAL A 579 4.01 31.01 -4.67
C VAL A 579 5.23 31.57 -5.39
N GLN A 580 5.91 30.74 -6.19
CA GLN A 580 7.17 31.11 -6.85
C GLN A 580 6.98 31.94 -8.14
N ARG A 581 5.73 32.07 -8.59
CA ARG A 581 5.29 32.86 -9.76
C ARG A 581 4.03 33.64 -9.35
N ASP A 582 3.06 33.77 -10.24
CA ASP A 582 1.88 34.59 -10.03
C ASP A 582 0.86 33.96 -9.05
N GLN A 583 0.35 34.78 -8.12
CA GLN A 583 -0.84 34.46 -7.33
C GLN A 583 -2.00 35.35 -7.78
N SER A 584 -3.10 34.73 -8.23
CA SER A 584 -4.34 35.43 -8.57
C SER A 584 -5.46 35.06 -7.60
N LEU A 585 -6.21 36.06 -7.12
CA LEU A 585 -7.34 35.88 -6.21
C LEU A 585 -8.52 36.75 -6.65
N ALA A 586 -9.50 36.13 -7.30
CA ALA A 586 -10.76 36.78 -7.66
C ALA A 586 -11.84 36.46 -6.62
N VAL A 587 -12.45 37.49 -6.03
CA VAL A 587 -13.61 37.37 -5.13
C VAL A 587 -14.77 38.13 -5.76
N THR A 588 -15.86 37.43 -6.10
CA THR A 588 -17.00 37.99 -6.86
C THR A 588 -17.96 38.84 -6.02
N ARG A 589 -17.83 38.79 -4.69
CA ARG A 589 -18.58 39.60 -3.71
C ARG A 589 -17.60 40.19 -2.69
N ASN A 590 -17.84 40.01 -1.40
CA ASN A 590 -17.07 40.68 -0.34
C ASN A 590 -15.82 39.87 0.04
N ARG A 591 -14.66 40.51 0.06
CA ARG A 591 -13.46 40.04 0.79
C ARG A 591 -13.37 40.81 2.10
N SER A 592 -13.30 40.11 3.23
CA SER A 592 -13.07 40.69 4.56
C SER A 592 -11.80 40.09 5.16
N ILE A 593 -11.00 40.92 5.82
CA ILE A 593 -9.77 40.52 6.52
C ILE A 593 -9.82 41.16 7.91
N HIS A 594 -9.50 40.39 8.95
CA HIS A 594 -9.46 40.90 10.32
C HIS A 594 -8.19 40.39 11.02
N VAL A 595 -7.15 41.22 11.01
CA VAL A 595 -5.89 40.98 11.72
C VAL A 595 -5.97 41.60 13.11
N LYS A 596 -5.73 40.79 14.17
CA LYS A 596 -5.80 41.25 15.58
C LYS A 596 -4.50 41.89 16.11
N ASN A 597 -3.42 41.79 15.35
CA ASN A 597 -2.09 42.30 15.71
C ASN A 597 -1.53 43.10 14.52
N ASN A 598 -0.35 42.77 14.01
CA ASN A 598 0.26 43.48 12.87
C ASN A 598 -0.06 42.80 11.52
N GLU A 599 -0.40 43.60 10.53
CA GLU A 599 -0.36 43.24 9.11
C GLU A 599 0.85 43.95 8.47
N SER A 600 1.58 43.26 7.59
CA SER A 600 2.74 43.81 6.88
C SER A 600 2.69 43.38 5.42
N HIS A 601 2.95 44.32 4.52
CA HIS A 601 2.88 44.10 3.08
C HIS A 601 4.09 44.80 2.43
N ILE A 602 4.97 44.01 1.83
CA ILE A 602 6.20 44.46 1.18
C ILE A 602 6.08 44.12 -0.31
N VAL A 603 6.43 45.08 -1.18
CA VAL A 603 6.34 44.94 -2.63
C VAL A 603 7.60 45.54 -3.25
N ASP A 604 8.52 44.70 -3.72
CA ASP A 604 9.87 45.13 -4.11
C ASP A 604 9.94 45.91 -5.43
N VAL A 605 8.91 45.81 -6.29
CA VAL A 605 8.89 46.42 -7.64
C VAL A 605 7.81 47.49 -7.77
N ASN A 606 6.53 47.11 -7.79
CA ASN A 606 5.43 48.06 -8.01
C ASN A 606 4.11 47.59 -7.38
N GLN A 607 3.47 48.45 -6.60
CA GLN A 607 2.10 48.27 -6.14
C GLN A 607 1.16 49.18 -6.95
N SER A 608 0.07 48.61 -7.50
CA SER A 608 -0.98 49.38 -8.17
C SER A 608 -2.32 49.08 -7.53
N LEU A 609 -3.01 50.13 -7.05
CA LEU A 609 -4.33 50.04 -6.44
C LEU A 609 -5.32 50.85 -7.28
N LYS A 610 -6.35 50.19 -7.82
CA LYS A 610 -7.42 50.82 -8.59
C LYS A 610 -8.76 50.54 -7.91
N VAL A 611 -9.35 51.57 -7.31
CA VAL A 611 -10.71 51.53 -6.75
C VAL A 611 -11.65 52.26 -7.70
N ILE A 612 -12.77 51.62 -8.07
CA ILE A 612 -13.78 52.20 -8.98
C ILE A 612 -14.84 52.99 -8.21
N GLY A 613 -15.18 52.53 -7.01
CA GLY A 613 -16.00 53.26 -6.04
C GLY A 613 -15.18 54.13 -5.10
N ASN A 614 -15.67 54.32 -3.88
CA ASN A 614 -14.97 55.09 -2.85
C ASN A 614 -13.85 54.26 -2.18
N GLN A 615 -12.74 54.90 -1.84
CA GLN A 615 -11.78 54.39 -0.86
C GLN A 615 -11.85 55.27 0.40
N GLU A 616 -12.08 54.66 1.56
CA GLU A 616 -11.99 55.33 2.86
C GLU A 616 -10.86 54.70 3.69
N ASN A 617 -9.87 55.52 4.07
CA ASN A 617 -8.77 55.10 4.93
C ASN A 617 -8.93 55.80 6.28
N LYS A 618 -9.40 55.07 7.31
CA LYS A 618 -9.59 55.62 8.67
C LYS A 618 -8.48 55.17 9.60
N ILE A 619 -7.47 56.02 9.79
CA ILE A 619 -6.37 55.79 10.73
C ILE A 619 -6.72 56.46 12.07
N VAL A 620 -6.68 55.70 13.18
CA VAL A 620 -6.92 56.22 14.54
C VAL A 620 -5.62 56.64 15.24
N GLY A 621 -4.51 55.96 14.91
CA GLY A 621 -3.16 56.35 15.34
C GLY A 621 -2.49 57.31 14.36
N ASN A 622 -1.16 57.21 14.24
CA ASN A 622 -0.38 58.02 13.30
C ASN A 622 -0.40 57.39 11.90
N GLN A 623 -0.48 58.23 10.86
CA GLN A 623 -0.10 57.86 9.49
C GLN A 623 1.23 58.54 9.15
N VAL A 624 2.19 57.78 8.63
CA VAL A 624 3.45 58.30 8.07
C VAL A 624 3.57 57.80 6.65
N THR A 625 3.98 58.67 5.72
CA THR A 625 4.17 58.33 4.32
C THR A 625 5.50 58.92 3.87
N THR A 626 6.48 58.05 3.64
CA THR A 626 7.81 58.41 3.12
C THR A 626 7.86 58.04 1.65
N VAL A 627 8.38 58.94 0.81
CA VAL A 627 8.60 58.71 -0.62
C VAL A 627 9.93 59.36 -0.98
N ASP A 628 10.94 58.54 -1.29
CA ASP A 628 12.28 59.04 -1.63
C ASP A 628 12.36 59.60 -3.07
N GLY A 629 11.39 59.20 -3.92
CA GLY A 629 11.17 59.75 -5.25
C GLY A 629 10.14 60.89 -5.26
N VAL A 630 9.26 60.90 -6.27
CA VAL A 630 8.22 61.94 -6.42
C VAL A 630 6.90 61.48 -5.82
N HIS A 631 6.41 62.20 -4.80
CA HIS A 631 5.02 62.07 -4.34
C HIS A 631 4.09 62.98 -5.17
N GLN A 632 3.45 62.42 -6.20
CA GLN A 632 2.49 63.12 -7.06
C GLN A 632 1.05 62.83 -6.62
N VAL A 633 0.23 63.89 -6.49
CA VAL A 633 -1.22 63.80 -6.27
C VAL A 633 -1.92 64.57 -7.38
N GLU A 634 -2.65 63.88 -8.25
CA GLU A 634 -3.54 64.48 -9.26
C GLU A 634 -5.00 64.28 -8.83
N ALA A 635 -5.75 65.37 -8.72
CA ALA A 635 -7.19 65.33 -8.46
C ALA A 635 -7.93 66.15 -9.52
N LYS A 636 -8.97 65.54 -10.11
CA LYS A 636 -9.85 66.20 -11.10
C LYS A 636 -11.01 66.97 -10.46
N GLY A 637 -11.09 66.95 -9.14
CA GLY A 637 -12.01 67.73 -8.30
C GLY A 637 -11.28 68.20 -7.03
N ASP A 638 -12.03 68.69 -6.05
CA ASP A 638 -11.48 69.35 -4.86
C ASP A 638 -10.57 68.45 -3.99
N ILE A 639 -9.33 68.89 -3.76
CA ILE A 639 -8.53 68.44 -2.61
C ILE A 639 -8.91 69.31 -1.41
N ARG A 640 -9.42 68.69 -0.33
CA ARG A 640 -9.84 69.41 0.89
C ARG A 640 -9.10 68.88 2.12
N THR A 641 -8.07 69.61 2.56
CA THR A 641 -7.34 69.31 3.80
C THR A 641 -7.89 70.13 4.97
N LYS A 642 -8.44 69.47 6.00
CA LYS A 642 -8.88 70.11 7.24
C LYS A 642 -8.00 69.63 8.41
N THR A 643 -7.10 70.50 8.87
CA THR A 643 -6.24 70.23 10.03
C THR A 643 -6.79 70.98 11.25
N SER A 644 -7.12 70.26 12.33
CA SER A 644 -7.61 70.87 13.58
C SER A 644 -6.47 71.34 14.51
N GLY A 645 -5.28 70.75 14.36
CA GLY A 645 -4.05 71.18 15.02
C GLY A 645 -3.11 71.92 14.07
N ASN A 646 -1.82 71.94 14.38
CA ASN A 646 -0.81 72.61 13.56
C ASN A 646 -0.62 71.89 12.21
N ARG A 647 -0.52 72.67 11.12
CA ARG A 647 0.07 72.24 9.85
C ARG A 647 1.46 72.88 9.74
N ILE A 648 2.47 72.08 9.40
CA ILE A 648 3.85 72.53 9.22
C ILE A 648 4.33 71.98 7.88
N ASP A 649 4.51 72.87 6.91
CA ASP A 649 5.10 72.55 5.60
C ASP A 649 6.58 72.98 5.68
N HIS A 650 7.53 72.07 5.38
CA HIS A 650 8.97 72.38 5.39
C HIS A 650 9.63 71.96 4.07
N THR A 651 9.84 72.94 3.19
CA THR A 651 10.48 72.75 1.88
C THR A 651 11.95 73.19 1.97
N THR A 652 12.89 72.29 1.70
CA THR A 652 14.34 72.57 1.66
C THR A 652 14.82 73.05 0.29
N GLY A 653 14.15 72.61 -0.78
CA GLY A 653 14.34 73.09 -2.15
C GLY A 653 13.39 74.23 -2.52
N ASN A 654 13.13 74.39 -3.82
CA ASN A 654 12.20 75.40 -4.33
C ASN A 654 10.74 74.97 -4.14
N GLU A 655 9.90 75.85 -3.60
CA GLU A 655 8.46 75.68 -3.61
C GLU A 655 7.83 76.56 -4.71
N THR A 656 7.01 75.96 -5.58
CA THR A 656 6.29 76.68 -6.65
C THR A 656 4.79 76.43 -6.52
N ARG A 657 4.02 77.49 -6.23
CA ARG A 657 2.55 77.46 -6.25
C ARG A 657 2.04 78.23 -7.47
N LYS A 658 1.39 77.54 -8.40
CA LYS A 658 0.72 78.15 -9.57
C LYS A 658 -0.79 78.01 -9.40
N VAL A 659 -1.50 79.14 -9.30
CA VAL A 659 -2.95 79.18 -9.19
C VAL A 659 -3.50 79.99 -10.36
N SER A 660 -4.33 79.37 -11.20
CA SER A 660 -4.94 80.03 -12.38
C SER A 660 -6.21 80.83 -12.06
N GLY A 661 -6.79 80.61 -10.88
CA GLY A 661 -7.87 81.42 -10.31
C GLY A 661 -7.39 82.24 -9.12
N ASN A 662 -8.30 82.63 -8.24
CA ASN A 662 -7.96 83.41 -7.05
C ASN A 662 -7.24 82.54 -6.01
N GLN A 663 -6.06 82.98 -5.55
CA GLN A 663 -5.43 82.48 -4.33
C GLN A 663 -5.78 83.43 -3.18
N THR A 664 -6.34 82.90 -2.08
CA THR A 664 -6.74 83.71 -0.92
C THR A 664 -6.20 83.09 0.36
N PHE A 665 -5.46 83.88 1.13
CA PHE A 665 -5.01 83.52 2.47
C PHE A 665 -5.82 84.34 3.50
N THR A 666 -6.59 83.65 4.34
CA THR A 666 -7.27 84.27 5.48
C THR A 666 -6.56 83.82 6.76
N VAL A 667 -5.92 84.77 7.45
CA VAL A 667 -5.15 84.49 8.68
C VAL A 667 -5.64 85.46 9.77
N SER A 668 -6.21 84.92 10.84
CA SER A 668 -6.73 85.72 11.97
C SER A 668 -5.63 86.19 12.95
N GLY A 669 -4.45 85.58 12.86
CA GLY A 669 -3.24 85.99 13.58
C GLY A 669 -2.28 86.79 12.68
N ASN A 670 -0.98 86.63 12.91
CA ASN A 670 0.05 87.27 12.08
C ASN A 670 0.34 86.46 10.80
N MET A 671 0.59 87.14 9.69
CA MET A 671 1.14 86.58 8.45
C MET A 671 2.48 87.25 8.17
N GLY A 672 3.58 86.48 8.21
CA GLY A 672 4.93 86.99 7.99
C GLY A 672 5.65 86.31 6.84
N PHE A 673 6.25 87.10 5.95
CA PHE A 673 7.14 86.62 4.89
C PHE A 673 8.59 86.97 5.25
N LYS A 674 9.49 85.99 5.19
CA LYS A 674 10.92 86.18 5.49
C LYS A 674 11.75 85.52 4.39
N ALA A 675 12.23 86.33 3.45
CA ALA A 675 13.10 85.94 2.34
C ALA A 675 14.19 86.99 2.14
N ALA A 676 15.28 86.65 1.44
CA ALA A 676 16.32 87.60 1.08
C ALA A 676 15.85 88.65 0.05
N THR A 677 14.90 88.27 -0.80
CA THR A 677 14.23 89.15 -1.76
C THR A 677 12.78 88.71 -1.88
N ILE A 678 11.85 89.65 -2.02
CA ILE A 678 10.46 89.40 -2.38
C ILE A 678 10.19 90.22 -3.64
N VAL A 679 9.73 89.57 -4.70
CA VAL A 679 9.37 90.19 -5.98
C VAL A 679 7.87 89.97 -6.21
N MET A 680 7.18 91.00 -6.67
CA MET A 680 5.75 90.94 -6.99
C MET A 680 5.52 91.51 -8.38
N GLU A 681 5.36 90.63 -9.37
CA GLU A 681 5.10 91.01 -10.76
C GLU A 681 3.60 90.84 -11.08
N THR A 682 2.95 91.95 -11.43
CA THR A 682 1.53 91.98 -11.81
C THR A 682 1.24 93.24 -12.63
N PRO A 683 0.32 93.20 -13.61
CA PRO A 683 -0.17 94.41 -14.29
C PRO A 683 -0.86 95.42 -13.35
N HIS A 684 -1.34 94.95 -12.19
CA HIS A 684 -2.02 95.77 -11.18
C HIS A 684 -1.73 95.24 -9.77
N PHE A 685 -1.13 96.08 -8.91
CA PHE A 685 -0.89 95.77 -7.51
C PHE A 685 -1.68 96.75 -6.62
N GLU A 686 -2.59 96.22 -5.79
CA GLU A 686 -3.30 96.99 -4.76
C GLU A 686 -2.93 96.45 -3.37
N TRP A 687 -2.24 97.26 -2.57
CA TRP A 687 -2.09 96.99 -1.14
C TRP A 687 -3.14 97.80 -0.38
N LYS A 688 -4.20 97.13 0.08
CA LYS A 688 -5.29 97.73 0.85
C LYS A 688 -5.24 97.34 2.33
N ILE A 689 -4.92 98.29 3.20
CA ILE A 689 -5.05 98.14 4.66
C ILE A 689 -6.36 98.79 5.10
N THR A 690 -7.14 98.07 5.90
CA THR A 690 -8.43 98.52 6.47
C THR A 690 -8.43 98.54 8.00
N GLY A 691 -7.35 98.11 8.65
CA GLY A 691 -7.14 98.28 10.09
C GLY A 691 -6.68 99.70 10.44
N ALA A 692 -7.05 100.18 11.63
CA ALA A 692 -6.88 101.58 12.03
C ALA A 692 -5.42 102.05 12.28
N ASN A 693 -4.45 101.13 12.34
CA ASN A 693 -3.06 101.46 12.69
C ASN A 693 -2.11 101.35 11.49
N SER A 694 -1.36 102.43 11.29
CA SER A 694 -0.33 102.75 10.29
C SER A 694 0.34 101.61 9.52
N ALA A 695 0.35 101.75 8.19
CA ALA A 695 1.28 101.05 7.29
C ALA A 695 2.71 101.61 7.45
N VAL A 696 3.54 101.00 8.29
CA VAL A 696 4.93 101.42 8.51
C VAL A 696 5.89 100.65 7.60
N MET A 697 6.13 101.17 6.39
CA MET A 697 7.13 100.61 5.46
C MET A 697 8.53 101.16 5.77
N ALA A 698 9.17 100.63 6.82
CA ALA A 698 10.51 101.05 7.25
C ALA A 698 11.62 100.22 6.59
N VAL A 699 12.67 100.90 6.11
CA VAL A 699 13.92 100.29 5.63
C VAL A 699 15.06 100.76 6.55
N PRO A 700 15.45 99.98 7.59
CA PRO A 700 16.26 100.53 8.70
C PRO A 700 17.72 100.90 8.37
N SER A 701 18.26 100.40 7.26
CA SER A 701 19.71 100.46 6.96
C SER A 701 20.04 100.62 5.47
N GLY A 702 19.07 100.96 4.62
CA GLY A 702 19.25 101.07 3.18
C GLY A 702 18.33 102.11 2.54
N PRO A 703 18.63 102.57 1.31
CA PRO A 703 17.81 103.55 0.62
C PRO A 703 16.46 102.94 0.24
N TYR A 704 15.37 103.59 0.64
CA TYR A 704 14.03 103.32 0.09
C TYR A 704 13.76 104.26 -1.09
N SER A 705 13.56 103.70 -2.28
CA SER A 705 13.29 104.44 -3.50
C SER A 705 11.98 103.96 -4.14
N ILE A 706 11.10 104.91 -4.46
CA ILE A 706 9.89 104.66 -5.25
C ILE A 706 10.16 105.20 -6.65
N MET A 707 10.25 104.32 -7.63
CA MET A 707 10.28 104.69 -9.05
C MET A 707 8.91 104.39 -9.66
N ALA A 708 8.20 105.43 -10.10
CA ALA A 708 6.89 105.31 -10.74
C ALA A 708 6.70 106.44 -11.75
N ASN A 709 6.10 106.13 -12.90
CA ASN A 709 5.80 107.12 -13.96
C ASN A 709 4.92 108.29 -13.46
N LYS A 710 4.13 108.03 -12.40
CA LYS A 710 3.46 109.05 -11.60
C LYS A 710 3.39 108.58 -10.15
N PHE A 711 4.17 109.23 -9.28
CA PHE A 711 3.95 109.16 -7.83
C PHE A 711 2.92 110.21 -7.42
N SER A 712 1.98 109.88 -6.53
CA SER A 712 0.96 110.82 -6.07
C SER A 712 0.47 110.40 -4.68
N VAL A 713 0.77 111.23 -3.67
CA VAL A 713 0.25 111.05 -2.32
C VAL A 713 -1.05 111.84 -2.20
N LEU A 714 -2.16 111.14 -1.97
CA LEU A 714 -3.47 111.73 -1.69
C LEU A 714 -3.89 111.29 -0.29
N SER A 715 -4.03 112.25 0.63
CA SER A 715 -4.58 112.03 1.96
C SER A 715 -5.84 112.87 2.13
N ASN A 716 -6.82 112.34 2.85
CA ASN A 716 -8.07 113.03 3.16
C ASN A 716 -8.02 113.77 4.53
N THR A 717 -6.87 113.73 5.20
CA THR A 717 -6.57 114.51 6.42
C THR A 717 -5.27 115.30 6.20
N ASP A 718 -4.12 114.66 6.42
CA ASP A 718 -2.79 115.27 6.26
C ASP A 718 -1.85 114.33 5.48
N ALA A 719 -0.93 114.90 4.70
CA ALA A 719 0.09 114.20 3.93
C ALA A 719 1.50 114.69 4.30
N SER A 720 2.00 114.26 5.45
CA SER A 720 3.26 114.76 6.03
C SER A 720 4.50 114.00 5.53
N ILE A 721 5.22 114.55 4.55
CA ILE A 721 6.52 114.01 4.10
C ILE A 721 7.64 114.54 5.01
N LEU A 722 7.95 113.82 6.10
CA LEU A 722 9.09 114.13 6.96
C LEU A 722 10.34 113.38 6.49
N ALA A 723 11.37 114.12 6.09
CA ALA A 723 12.73 113.61 5.98
C ALA A 723 13.58 114.16 7.13
N VAL A 724 14.31 113.28 7.83
CA VAL A 724 15.24 113.66 8.92
C VAL A 724 16.62 114.07 8.36
N GLY A 725 16.81 113.99 7.04
CA GLY A 725 17.98 114.47 6.30
C GLY A 725 17.59 115.39 5.14
N LYS A 726 18.58 115.92 4.42
CA LYS A 726 18.35 116.87 3.31
C LYS A 726 17.49 116.25 2.19
N ILE A 727 16.36 116.89 1.89
CA ILE A 727 15.56 116.60 0.68
C ILE A 727 16.22 117.29 -0.51
N ASN A 728 17.00 116.55 -1.29
CA ASN A 728 17.52 117.02 -2.58
C ASN A 728 16.48 116.76 -3.68
N GLN A 729 15.47 117.63 -3.80
CA GLN A 729 14.47 117.54 -4.87
C GLN A 729 15.00 118.19 -6.17
N THR A 730 15.46 117.38 -7.11
CA THR A 730 15.87 117.83 -8.45
C THR A 730 14.72 117.67 -9.44
N SER A 731 13.90 118.71 -9.62
CA SER A 731 12.97 118.79 -10.77
C SER A 731 13.73 119.34 -11.97
N ILE A 732 13.62 118.68 -13.12
CA ILE A 732 14.38 119.05 -14.34
C ILE A 732 13.60 120.06 -15.20
N GLU A 733 12.28 120.18 -15.02
CA GLU A 733 11.46 121.24 -15.65
C GLU A 733 10.57 121.93 -14.61
N ASN A 734 10.24 123.21 -14.86
CA ASN A 734 9.61 124.12 -13.89
C ASN A 734 8.08 124.17 -14.04
N ASN A 735 7.35 123.48 -13.14
CA ASN A 735 6.00 123.91 -12.76
C ASN A 735 5.61 123.44 -11.34
N VAL A 736 6.23 124.03 -10.31
CA VAL A 736 5.81 123.83 -8.91
C VAL A 736 4.77 124.89 -8.53
N THR A 737 3.51 124.63 -8.86
CA THR A 737 2.39 125.52 -8.52
C THR A 737 2.00 125.34 -7.04
N VAL A 738 2.47 126.24 -6.17
CA VAL A 738 2.03 126.33 -4.77
C VAL A 738 0.93 127.39 -4.65
N MET A 739 -0.32 126.98 -4.44
CA MET A 739 -1.44 127.87 -4.16
C MET A 739 -1.89 127.73 -2.70
N GLY A 740 -1.37 128.61 -1.84
CA GLY A 740 -1.69 128.68 -0.41
C GLY A 740 -1.32 130.05 0.13
N ASN A 741 -2.13 130.59 1.06
CA ASN A 741 -2.03 132.00 1.45
C ASN A 741 -0.83 132.24 2.38
N ASN A 742 -0.01 133.24 2.08
CA ASN A 742 1.28 133.49 2.71
C ASN A 742 1.22 134.79 3.53
N ASN A 743 1.78 134.84 4.75
CA ASN A 743 1.75 136.05 5.57
C ASN A 743 3.01 136.25 6.43
N SER A 744 3.59 137.45 6.31
CA SER A 744 4.80 137.96 6.98
C SER A 744 6.13 137.22 6.71
N GLY A 745 7.25 137.91 6.48
CA GLY A 745 7.36 139.35 6.21
C GLY A 745 8.79 139.91 6.17
N TYR A 746 8.84 141.19 5.77
CA TYR A 746 9.98 142.12 5.85
C TYR A 746 11.07 142.07 4.77
N VAL A 747 11.65 143.25 4.49
CA VAL A 747 12.61 143.57 3.42
C VAL A 747 13.58 144.62 3.94
N GLY A 748 14.88 144.51 3.65
CA GLY A 748 15.86 145.56 3.99
C GLY A 748 17.27 145.29 3.43
N MET A 749 17.92 146.36 2.96
CA MET A 749 19.37 146.45 2.64
C MET A 749 20.03 147.35 3.72
N ALA A 750 21.36 147.49 3.88
CA ALA A 750 22.53 147.04 3.13
C ALA A 750 23.78 147.02 4.06
N SER A 751 24.95 146.64 3.49
CA SER A 751 26.33 146.88 3.99
C SER A 751 26.89 145.97 5.13
N GLU A 752 27.98 145.25 4.79
CA GLU A 752 29.18 144.88 5.56
C GLU A 752 29.06 144.37 7.04
N THR A 753 29.76 143.31 7.50
CA THR A 753 30.98 142.62 7.02
C THR A 753 31.07 141.13 7.49
N ASN A 754 32.05 140.39 6.96
CA ASN A 754 32.77 139.22 7.52
C ASN A 754 32.16 137.78 7.56
N MET A 755 32.96 136.85 7.00
CA MET A 755 33.31 135.49 7.48
C MET A 755 32.22 134.42 7.70
N GLY A 756 32.21 133.38 6.84
CA GLY A 756 31.50 132.10 7.08
C GLY A 756 31.94 130.97 6.13
N LEU A 757 32.45 129.85 6.67
CA LEU A 757 33.02 128.70 5.94
C LEU A 757 31.98 127.73 5.36
N ALA A 758 32.22 127.22 4.14
CA ALA A 758 32.08 125.79 3.76
C ALA A 758 32.61 125.50 2.33
N ARG A 759 32.92 124.22 2.02
CA ARG A 759 33.43 123.74 0.71
C ARG A 759 32.51 122.69 0.09
N SER A 760 32.40 122.69 -1.25
CA SER A 760 32.32 121.53 -2.19
C SER A 760 31.79 122.04 -3.54
N THR A 761 32.35 121.80 -4.74
CA THR A 761 33.34 120.83 -5.24
C THR A 761 32.81 119.39 -5.46
N PHE A 762 32.08 119.19 -6.56
CA PHE A 762 32.40 118.18 -7.60
C PHE A 762 31.70 118.64 -8.90
N LEU A 763 32.36 118.77 -10.05
CA LEU A 763 33.02 117.80 -10.94
C LEU A 763 32.01 116.98 -11.76
N GLY A 764 32.07 117.14 -13.08
CA GLY A 764 31.33 116.35 -14.07
C GLY A 764 32.21 116.06 -15.28
N VAL A 765 32.73 114.83 -15.35
CA VAL A 765 33.53 114.23 -16.43
C VAL A 765 33.12 112.74 -16.38
N ALA A 766 32.21 112.26 -17.24
CA ALA A 766 32.36 111.90 -18.66
C ALA A 766 33.07 110.54 -18.88
N ILE A 767 32.43 109.68 -19.70
CA ILE A 767 32.99 108.92 -20.86
C ILE A 767 34.15 107.93 -20.52
N ASP A 768 34.21 106.65 -20.89
CA ASP A 768 33.76 105.82 -22.05
C ASP A 768 33.78 104.31 -21.59
N THR A 769 33.58 103.20 -22.33
CA THR A 769 33.20 102.87 -23.72
C THR A 769 32.66 101.42 -23.83
N PHE A 770 32.49 100.91 -25.07
CA PHE A 770 32.33 99.49 -25.48
C PHE A 770 30.94 98.85 -25.23
N MET A 771 30.11 98.45 -26.21
CA MET A 771 30.25 98.03 -27.64
C MET A 771 30.65 96.56 -27.87
N GLY A 772 30.01 95.90 -28.84
CA GLY A 772 30.10 94.44 -29.11
C GLY A 772 28.86 93.70 -28.55
N ALA A 773 28.00 92.99 -29.29
CA ALA A 773 28.12 92.18 -30.51
C ALA A 773 28.97 90.90 -30.32
N SER A 774 28.57 89.70 -30.79
CA SER A 774 27.31 89.23 -31.41
C SER A 774 27.37 87.71 -31.64
N ILE A 775 26.22 87.04 -31.88
CA ILE A 775 26.08 85.74 -32.60
C ILE A 775 26.70 84.53 -31.86
N SER A 776 25.92 83.66 -31.18
CA SER A 776 24.99 82.63 -31.69
C SER A 776 25.65 81.31 -32.14
N ASN A 777 25.48 80.26 -31.31
CA ASN A 777 25.56 78.82 -31.63
C ASN A 777 25.33 78.01 -30.32
N THR A 778 24.59 76.89 -30.25
CA THR A 778 23.67 76.22 -31.20
C THR A 778 22.75 75.24 -30.44
N LEU A 779 21.55 74.92 -30.98
CA LEU A 779 20.73 73.69 -30.73
C LEU A 779 20.23 73.39 -29.28
N ALA A 780 19.15 72.63 -29.01
CA ALA A 780 18.11 72.00 -29.83
C ALA A 780 16.78 71.82 -29.04
N LEU A 781 15.65 71.68 -29.76
CA LEU A 781 14.49 70.75 -29.58
C LEU A 781 14.07 70.24 -28.18
N GLN A 782 12.79 69.96 -27.86
CA GLN A 782 11.47 70.16 -28.51
C GLN A 782 10.37 69.75 -27.50
N PHE A 783 9.23 70.46 -27.43
CA PHE A 783 8.06 70.08 -26.64
C PHE A 783 6.75 70.56 -27.29
N GLU A 784 5.68 69.77 -27.23
CA GLU A 784 4.34 70.15 -27.70
C GLU A 784 3.20 69.67 -26.77
N ALA A 785 2.14 70.48 -26.74
CA ALA A 785 0.75 70.20 -26.39
C ALA A 785 0.37 69.47 -25.07
N VAL A 786 -0.42 70.16 -24.25
CA VAL A 786 -1.44 69.56 -23.35
C VAL A 786 -2.82 69.95 -23.88
N ALA A 787 -3.79 69.03 -23.83
CA ALA A 787 -5.08 69.17 -24.50
C ALA A 787 -6.14 69.98 -23.72
N ALA A 788 -7.06 70.60 -24.46
CA ALA A 788 -8.36 71.08 -23.99
C ALA A 788 -9.40 70.94 -25.12
N ALA A 789 -10.65 70.61 -24.78
CA ALA A 789 -11.69 70.29 -25.76
C ALA A 789 -12.81 71.34 -25.83
N LYS A 790 -13.37 71.58 -27.03
CA LYS A 790 -14.68 72.21 -27.21
C LYS A 790 -15.39 71.72 -28.48
N LEU A 791 -16.71 71.66 -28.40
CA LEU A 791 -17.66 71.14 -29.40
C LEU A 791 -17.95 72.11 -30.56
N SER A 792 -17.91 71.63 -31.81
CA SER A 792 -18.76 72.07 -32.93
C SER A 792 -18.68 71.14 -34.15
N ILE A 793 -19.74 71.04 -34.94
CA ILE A 793 -19.86 70.17 -36.14
C ILE A 793 -19.77 71.03 -37.41
N ALA A 794 -18.92 70.65 -38.39
CA ALA A 794 -19.17 70.86 -39.83
C ALA A 794 -18.20 70.07 -40.74
N VAL A 795 -18.76 69.29 -41.68
CA VAL A 795 -18.34 68.97 -43.09
C VAL A 795 -16.84 69.00 -43.50
N GLY A 796 -16.39 67.96 -44.23
CA GLY A 796 -15.06 67.86 -44.89
C GLY A 796 -14.92 68.67 -46.21
N PRO A 797 -14.05 68.32 -47.19
CA PRO A 797 -13.44 66.99 -47.45
C PRO A 797 -11.90 66.98 -47.81
N HIS A 798 -11.31 65.77 -47.92
CA HIS A 798 -10.24 65.31 -48.88
C HIS A 798 -8.92 66.12 -49.12
N ILE A 799 -7.74 65.58 -49.55
CA ILE A 799 -7.35 64.25 -50.09
C ILE A 799 -5.82 63.93 -49.95
N GLU A 800 -5.47 62.63 -49.85
CA GLU A 800 -4.23 61.89 -50.26
C GLU A 800 -2.80 62.09 -49.69
N MET A 801 -1.93 61.12 -50.07
CA MET A 801 -0.61 60.72 -49.55
C MET A 801 0.37 60.39 -50.71
N ASN A 802 1.65 60.05 -50.45
CA ASN A 802 2.53 59.35 -51.43
C ASN A 802 3.68 58.50 -50.80
N SER A 803 4.40 57.65 -51.57
CA SER A 803 5.23 56.52 -51.08
C SER A 803 6.39 56.04 -52.01
N MET A 804 7.34 55.19 -51.52
CA MET A 804 8.40 54.38 -52.24
C MET A 804 9.33 53.62 -51.23
N LYS A 805 10.20 52.60 -51.50
CA LYS A 805 10.36 51.49 -52.51
C LYS A 805 11.56 50.52 -52.13
N MET A 806 11.71 49.39 -52.86
CA MET A 806 12.95 48.52 -53.05
C MET A 806 13.46 47.62 -51.88
N TYR A 807 14.04 46.40 -52.05
CA TYR A 807 14.15 45.39 -53.17
C TYR A 807 14.53 43.94 -52.61
N VAL A 808 14.54 42.85 -53.42
CA VAL A 808 14.53 41.39 -52.99
C VAL A 808 15.37 40.44 -53.90
N PRO A 809 16.25 39.50 -53.42
CA PRO A 809 16.01 38.01 -53.30
C PRO A 809 16.90 37.25 -52.24
N GLY A 810 16.97 35.90 -52.05
CA GLY A 810 16.08 34.74 -52.39
C GLY A 810 16.75 33.36 -52.75
N GLY A 811 16.64 32.29 -51.92
CA GLY A 811 16.76 30.83 -52.30
C GLY A 811 17.90 29.93 -51.72
N GLY A 812 17.64 28.63 -51.39
CA GLY A 812 18.66 27.61 -50.97
C GLY A 812 18.13 26.37 -50.18
N ALA A 813 18.90 25.27 -50.01
CA ALA A 813 18.45 24.01 -49.33
C ALA A 813 19.55 23.08 -48.72
N ALA A 814 19.11 22.16 -47.82
CA ALA A 814 19.72 20.90 -47.32
C ALA A 814 20.80 20.89 -46.18
N GLY A 815 20.77 19.85 -45.32
CA GLY A 815 21.93 19.34 -44.52
C GLY A 815 21.77 19.29 -42.98
N GLY A 816 21.60 18.10 -42.39
CA GLY A 816 21.32 17.91 -40.94
C GLY A 816 22.48 18.00 -39.94
N GLY A 817 22.21 17.66 -38.66
CA GLY A 817 23.26 17.43 -37.64
C GLY A 817 22.94 17.86 -36.20
N ALA A 818 22.37 16.94 -35.41
CA ALA A 818 22.52 16.75 -33.95
C ALA A 818 22.31 17.89 -32.89
N THR A 819 21.72 17.46 -31.76
CA THR A 819 21.90 17.93 -30.37
C THR A 819 21.30 19.27 -29.86
N VAL A 820 20.46 19.11 -28.82
CA VAL A 820 20.40 19.87 -27.55
C VAL A 820 19.43 21.07 -27.40
N LEU A 821 18.39 20.80 -26.60
CA LEU A 821 17.62 21.65 -25.66
C LEU A 821 16.51 22.63 -26.11
N SER A 822 15.51 22.66 -25.21
CA SER A 822 14.58 23.75 -24.82
C SER A 822 13.48 24.26 -25.76
N GLU A 823 12.33 24.44 -25.10
CA GLU A 823 11.08 25.10 -25.47
C GLU A 823 11.24 26.60 -25.79
N GLY A 824 10.18 27.23 -26.34
CA GLY A 824 10.07 28.68 -26.57
C GLY A 824 10.53 29.11 -27.98
N ALA A 825 9.72 29.60 -28.91
CA ALA A 825 8.59 30.55 -28.81
C ALA A 825 9.07 31.90 -28.21
N GLU A 826 8.88 33.09 -28.81
CA GLU A 826 8.13 33.54 -30.01
C GLU A 826 8.96 34.64 -30.77
N PHE A 827 8.51 35.51 -31.70
CA PHE A 827 7.20 35.84 -32.30
C PHE A 827 7.36 36.64 -33.63
N LEU A 828 6.24 37.10 -34.21
CA LEU A 828 6.07 38.28 -35.10
C LEU A 828 6.63 38.23 -36.56
N ALA A 829 5.93 38.75 -37.60
CA ALA A 829 4.64 39.47 -37.66
C ALA A 829 3.94 39.38 -39.05
N VAL A 830 2.82 40.11 -39.17
CA VAL A 830 1.92 40.39 -40.34
C VAL A 830 0.71 39.43 -40.40
N VAL A 831 -0.46 39.74 -39.78
CA VAL A 831 -1.43 40.87 -39.96
C VAL A 831 -2.23 40.74 -41.27
N GLY A 832 -3.57 40.76 -41.29
CA GLY A 832 -4.60 40.87 -40.23
C GLY A 832 -5.83 40.01 -40.54
N VAL A 833 -6.97 40.10 -39.86
CA VAL A 833 -7.59 41.26 -39.18
C VAL A 833 -8.41 40.82 -37.94
N LEU A 834 -8.28 41.58 -36.84
CA LEU A 834 -9.11 41.77 -35.62
C LEU A 834 -10.01 40.61 -35.12
N GLU A 835 -9.85 40.13 -33.89
CA GLU A 835 -10.26 40.77 -32.60
C GLU A 835 -11.78 40.99 -32.46
N GLY A 836 -12.47 40.55 -31.40
CA GLY A 836 -12.07 39.77 -30.23
C GLY A 836 -13.04 40.00 -29.04
N VAL A 837 -12.90 39.24 -27.93
CA VAL A 837 -13.11 39.64 -26.51
C VAL A 837 -13.31 38.42 -25.57
N ASN A 838 -12.46 38.38 -24.54
CA ASN A 838 -12.48 37.72 -23.22
C ASN A 838 -13.56 36.70 -22.77
N VAL A 839 -13.05 35.74 -21.99
CA VAL A 839 -13.74 34.91 -20.99
C VAL A 839 -14.33 35.77 -19.85
N GLY A 840 -15.56 35.49 -19.39
CA GLY A 840 -16.08 36.10 -18.15
C GLY A 840 -17.54 35.77 -17.79
N PHE A 841 -17.74 35.27 -16.56
CA PHE A 841 -19.03 35.03 -15.89
C PHE A 841 -20.13 36.08 -16.13
N MET A 842 -21.34 35.65 -16.53
CA MET A 842 -22.59 35.73 -15.71
C MET A 842 -23.83 35.20 -16.45
N SER A 843 -24.81 34.71 -15.68
CA SER A 843 -26.09 34.12 -16.09
C SER A 843 -26.92 34.93 -17.11
N SER A 844 -27.37 34.31 -18.22
CA SER A 844 -28.78 33.89 -18.42
C SER A 844 -29.14 33.49 -19.87
N VAL A 845 -30.17 32.64 -20.03
CA VAL A 845 -30.92 32.27 -21.26
C VAL A 845 -30.10 31.77 -22.48
N ILE A 846 -30.23 30.47 -22.77
CA ILE A 846 -29.65 29.83 -23.97
C ILE A 846 -30.50 30.12 -25.22
N GLY A 847 -29.87 30.57 -26.30
CA GLY A 847 -30.47 30.64 -27.64
C GLY A 847 -30.29 29.31 -28.41
N PHE A 848 -31.37 28.72 -28.89
CA PHE A 848 -31.36 27.39 -29.54
C PHE A 848 -30.68 27.32 -30.92
N ALA A 849 -30.15 28.43 -31.46
CA ALA A 849 -29.58 28.49 -32.80
C ALA A 849 -28.11 28.04 -32.87
N GLU A 850 -27.22 28.63 -32.05
CA GLU A 850 -25.76 28.43 -32.15
C GLU A 850 -25.31 27.00 -31.81
N LEU A 851 -26.16 26.21 -31.14
CA LEU A 851 -25.90 24.80 -30.88
C LEU A 851 -25.99 23.95 -32.17
N SER A 852 -26.82 24.34 -33.14
CA SER A 852 -27.05 23.58 -34.38
C SER A 852 -25.78 23.46 -35.21
N ASP A 853 -25.10 24.59 -35.42
CA ASP A 853 -23.99 24.68 -36.36
C ASP A 853 -22.74 23.93 -35.84
N GLN A 854 -22.51 23.94 -34.52
CA GLN A 854 -21.46 23.15 -33.88
C GLN A 854 -21.67 21.63 -34.07
N TYR A 855 -22.90 21.14 -34.06
CA TYR A 855 -23.19 19.72 -34.32
C TYR A 855 -23.07 19.35 -35.81
N SER A 856 -23.32 20.28 -36.75
CA SER A 856 -23.05 20.01 -38.17
C SER A 856 -21.56 19.98 -38.50
N ASP A 857 -20.75 20.85 -37.90
CA ASP A 857 -19.31 20.92 -38.17
C ASP A 857 -18.58 19.71 -37.56
N ALA A 858 -18.88 19.33 -36.32
CA ALA A 858 -18.36 18.11 -35.70
C ALA A 858 -18.71 16.84 -36.51
N LYS A 859 -19.88 16.81 -37.14
CA LYS A 859 -20.30 15.74 -38.05
C LYS A 859 -19.52 15.73 -39.38
N ALA A 860 -19.18 16.91 -39.91
CA ALA A 860 -18.34 17.04 -41.10
C ALA A 860 -16.90 16.54 -40.84
N GLU A 861 -16.32 16.88 -39.69
CA GLU A 861 -14.99 16.41 -39.27
C GLU A 861 -14.97 14.89 -39.03
N LEU A 862 -15.95 14.34 -38.28
CA LEU A 862 -16.03 12.88 -38.06
C LEU A 862 -16.19 12.10 -39.37
N ALA A 863 -16.95 12.63 -40.34
CA ALA A 863 -17.07 12.05 -41.67
C ALA A 863 -15.79 12.17 -42.50
N GLN A 864 -14.97 13.21 -42.29
CA GLN A 864 -13.65 13.35 -42.90
C GLN A 864 -12.66 12.35 -42.30
N ALA A 865 -12.54 12.30 -40.98
CA ALA A 865 -11.72 11.31 -40.27
C ALA A 865 -12.10 9.85 -40.62
N ALA A 866 -13.38 9.57 -40.88
CA ALA A 866 -13.83 8.26 -41.36
C ALA A 866 -13.36 7.94 -42.79
N ARG A 867 -13.30 8.93 -43.69
CA ARG A 867 -12.72 8.77 -45.05
C ARG A 867 -11.21 8.51 -44.96
N ASP A 868 -10.51 9.26 -44.12
CA ASP A 868 -9.06 9.16 -43.97
C ASP A 868 -8.66 7.83 -43.28
N ALA A 869 -9.42 7.36 -42.30
CA ALA A 869 -9.27 6.04 -41.70
C ALA A 869 -9.56 4.88 -42.69
N ALA A 870 -10.46 5.08 -43.67
CA ALA A 870 -10.69 4.11 -44.73
C ALA A 870 -9.53 4.08 -45.74
N ALA A 871 -9.01 5.26 -46.13
CA ALA A 871 -7.83 5.38 -46.99
C ALA A 871 -6.56 4.79 -46.34
N ALA A 872 -6.44 4.90 -45.01
CA ALA A 872 -5.38 4.27 -44.21
C ALA A 872 -5.56 2.74 -44.02
N GLY A 873 -6.57 2.11 -44.62
CA GLY A 873 -6.76 0.66 -44.55
C GLY A 873 -7.37 0.14 -43.24
N HIS A 874 -8.06 0.99 -42.46
CA HIS A 874 -8.71 0.62 -41.19
C HIS A 874 -10.25 0.67 -41.30
N PRO A 875 -10.89 -0.23 -42.07
CA PRO A 875 -12.33 -0.17 -42.34
C PRO A 875 -13.19 -0.33 -41.08
N GLY A 876 -12.72 -1.07 -40.07
CA GLY A 876 -13.40 -1.20 -38.77
C GLY A 876 -13.42 0.09 -37.95
N LEU A 877 -12.43 0.97 -38.11
CA LEU A 877 -12.40 2.30 -37.49
C LEU A 877 -13.28 3.27 -38.28
N ALA A 878 -13.18 3.28 -39.60
CA ALA A 878 -14.07 4.06 -40.47
C ALA A 878 -15.56 3.74 -40.24
N ALA A 879 -15.90 2.45 -40.06
CA ALA A 879 -17.26 1.99 -39.76
C ALA A 879 -17.71 2.22 -38.29
N ARG A 880 -16.83 2.76 -37.43
CA ARG A 880 -17.16 3.31 -36.11
C ARG A 880 -17.30 4.83 -36.15
N LEU A 881 -16.38 5.53 -36.80
CA LEU A 881 -16.42 6.99 -36.97
C LEU A 881 -17.65 7.44 -37.77
N ASN A 882 -18.00 6.75 -38.86
CA ASN A 882 -19.26 7.01 -39.59
C ASN A 882 -20.52 6.73 -38.76
N ARG A 883 -20.44 5.83 -37.75
CA ARG A 883 -21.54 5.56 -36.82
C ARG A 883 -21.69 6.71 -35.82
N LEU A 884 -20.60 7.16 -35.18
CA LEU A 884 -20.64 8.38 -34.35
C LEU A 884 -21.19 9.60 -35.12
N ALA A 885 -20.79 9.76 -36.39
CA ALA A 885 -21.29 10.83 -37.27
C ALA A 885 -22.78 10.71 -37.67
N THR A 886 -23.42 9.55 -37.44
CA THR A 886 -24.86 9.35 -37.68
C THR A 886 -25.67 9.30 -36.39
N ASP A 887 -25.20 8.59 -35.37
CA ASP A 887 -25.83 8.50 -34.05
C ASP A 887 -25.94 9.88 -33.36
N GLY A 888 -24.93 10.75 -33.54
CA GLY A 888 -24.90 12.11 -32.99
C GLY A 888 -25.95 13.09 -33.56
N ALA A 889 -26.78 12.67 -34.53
CA ALA A 889 -27.88 13.45 -35.08
C ALA A 889 -29.28 12.97 -34.64
N GLY A 890 -29.36 11.97 -33.75
CA GLY A 890 -30.61 11.25 -33.46
C GLY A 890 -31.42 11.70 -32.23
N THR A 891 -31.02 12.75 -31.50
CA THR A 891 -31.55 13.03 -30.14
C THR A 891 -32.05 14.47 -29.90
N MET A 892 -32.88 14.99 -30.80
CA MET A 892 -33.89 16.02 -30.46
C MET A 892 -35.13 15.89 -31.36
N ASP A 893 -36.04 14.98 -30.99
CA ASP A 893 -37.47 15.09 -31.31
C ASP A 893 -38.28 14.71 -30.05
N LYS A 894 -39.55 15.11 -29.99
CA LYS A 894 -40.36 15.08 -28.77
C LYS A 894 -41.31 13.88 -28.67
N ASP A 895 -41.61 13.55 -27.42
CA ASP A 895 -42.71 12.72 -26.93
C ASP A 895 -42.72 11.24 -27.39
N ALA A 896 -42.48 10.34 -26.43
CA ALA A 896 -42.61 8.89 -26.61
C ALA A 896 -44.09 8.46 -26.58
N PRO A 897 -44.46 7.35 -27.26
CA PRO A 897 -44.37 6.08 -26.56
C PRO A 897 -44.09 4.81 -27.42
N THR A 898 -43.73 3.73 -26.72
CA THR A 898 -43.98 2.30 -27.05
C THR A 898 -43.40 1.66 -28.33
N SER A 899 -42.53 0.67 -28.10
CA SER A 899 -42.43 -0.63 -28.79
C SER A 899 -42.45 -0.72 -30.33
N THR A 900 -41.35 -1.22 -30.91
CA THR A 900 -41.29 -2.63 -31.39
C THR A 900 -39.85 -3.03 -31.77
N GLN A 901 -39.39 -4.20 -31.32
CA GLN A 901 -38.31 -4.93 -32.03
C GLN A 901 -38.94 -5.80 -33.12
N ASN A 902 -38.20 -6.09 -34.19
CA ASN A 902 -38.68 -6.99 -35.24
C ASN A 902 -37.60 -7.96 -35.76
N THR A 903 -37.84 -9.26 -35.56
CA THR A 903 -37.32 -10.44 -36.29
C THR A 903 -35.82 -10.81 -36.33
N ARG A 904 -35.57 -12.10 -36.01
CA ARG A 904 -34.45 -13.01 -36.42
C ARG A 904 -33.04 -12.69 -35.87
N GLY A 905 -32.24 -13.66 -35.40
CA GLY A 905 -32.38 -15.12 -35.20
C GLY A 905 -31.19 -15.63 -34.35
N ASP A 906 -31.10 -16.86 -33.81
CA ASP A 906 -31.88 -18.08 -34.05
C ASP A 906 -32.02 -18.98 -32.78
N ALA A 907 -33.06 -19.84 -32.79
CA ALA A 907 -33.23 -21.18 -32.15
C ALA A 907 -32.56 -21.51 -30.79
N PHE A 908 -33.32 -21.97 -29.78
CA PHE A 908 -33.89 -23.34 -29.73
C PHE A 908 -35.16 -23.47 -28.85
N SER A 909 -35.77 -24.67 -28.85
CA SER A 909 -36.93 -25.16 -28.06
C SER A 909 -36.86 -24.91 -26.53
N SER A 910 -37.94 -24.87 -25.72
CA SER A 910 -39.43 -24.87 -25.85
C SER A 910 -40.03 -24.76 -24.40
N ASP A 911 -41.32 -24.89 -24.02
CA ASP A 911 -42.59 -25.25 -24.68
C ASP A 911 -43.82 -24.79 -23.83
N TYR A 912 -45.05 -24.96 -24.37
CA TYR A 912 -46.39 -24.88 -23.73
C TYR A 912 -46.95 -23.55 -23.14
N ASP A 913 -48.28 -23.49 -23.15
CA ASP A 913 -49.26 -22.42 -22.86
C ASP A 913 -50.60 -23.13 -22.47
N PRO A 914 -51.76 -22.52 -22.10
CA PRO A 914 -52.11 -21.20 -21.52
C PRO A 914 -52.86 -21.32 -20.16
N PHE A 915 -53.39 -20.22 -19.60
CA PHE A 915 -54.86 -20.12 -19.34
C PHE A 915 -55.39 -18.70 -19.03
N ALA A 916 -56.26 -18.22 -19.93
CA ALA A 916 -57.41 -17.29 -19.80
C ALA A 916 -57.46 -16.09 -18.81
N VAL A 917 -57.62 -14.90 -19.43
CA VAL A 917 -58.38 -13.69 -19.01
C VAL A 917 -59.93 -13.91 -19.08
N PRO A 918 -60.86 -12.95 -18.84
CA PRO A 918 -60.76 -11.54 -18.36
C PRO A 918 -61.82 -11.09 -17.31
N ASP A 919 -61.83 -9.78 -17.00
CA ASP A 919 -62.94 -8.82 -17.22
C ASP A 919 -63.53 -8.07 -16.00
N GLY A 920 -64.11 -6.88 -16.27
CA GLY A 920 -64.86 -6.04 -15.32
C GLY A 920 -64.37 -4.59 -15.24
N GLY A 921 -65.07 -3.64 -15.86
CA GLY A 921 -64.64 -2.24 -15.94
C GLY A 921 -65.59 -1.18 -15.35
N SER A 922 -65.05 0.04 -15.28
CA SER A 922 -65.73 1.36 -15.38
C SER A 922 -66.35 2.07 -14.15
N SER A 923 -65.95 3.35 -14.01
CA SER A 923 -66.80 4.56 -13.93
C SER A 923 -66.97 5.37 -12.62
N SER A 924 -67.00 6.71 -12.84
CA SER A 924 -67.58 7.82 -12.05
C SER A 924 -67.06 8.21 -10.64
N ASP A 925 -66.35 9.35 -10.62
CA ASP A 925 -66.43 10.44 -9.62
C ASP A 925 -67.82 11.15 -9.71
N PRO A 926 -68.36 11.93 -8.72
CA PRO A 926 -67.82 13.29 -8.44
C PRO A 926 -68.01 13.89 -7.00
N SER A 927 -66.98 14.63 -6.54
CA SER A 927 -67.03 15.97 -5.90
C SER A 927 -67.88 16.35 -4.65
N ALA A 928 -67.16 16.82 -3.61
CA ALA A 928 -67.28 18.13 -2.90
C ALA A 928 -68.39 18.48 -1.85
N GLY A 929 -67.93 19.07 -0.71
CA GLY A 929 -68.56 20.24 -0.04
C GLY A 929 -68.90 20.16 1.48
N GLY A 930 -68.60 21.23 2.25
CA GLY A 930 -69.39 21.62 3.45
C GLY A 930 -68.71 21.79 4.84
N ASP A 931 -68.49 23.06 5.23
CA ASP A 931 -68.79 23.71 6.54
C ASP A 931 -68.27 23.25 7.95
N GLY A 932 -68.31 24.22 8.88
CA GLY A 932 -68.28 24.12 10.35
C GLY A 932 -69.20 25.24 10.94
N PRO A 933 -69.09 25.75 12.20
CA PRO A 933 -68.17 25.41 13.31
C PRO A 933 -68.82 25.43 14.75
N THR A 934 -67.99 25.54 15.81
CA THR A 934 -68.22 26.12 17.17
C THR A 934 -68.91 25.38 18.36
N SER A 935 -68.39 25.70 19.56
CA SER A 935 -68.93 25.56 20.96
C SER A 935 -68.89 24.19 21.66
N SER A 936 -68.67 24.07 22.99
CA SER A 936 -68.00 24.94 24.00
C SER A 936 -67.74 24.18 25.35
N GLU A 937 -66.81 24.66 26.17
CA GLU A 937 -66.44 24.15 27.51
C GLU A 937 -67.50 24.47 28.61
N PRO A 938 -67.35 23.99 29.88
CA PRO A 938 -66.59 24.76 30.90
C PRO A 938 -65.90 23.89 32.02
N SER A 939 -65.13 24.40 33.00
CA SER A 939 -64.05 25.43 33.04
C SER A 939 -63.50 25.57 34.48
N SER A 940 -62.20 25.37 34.74
CA SER A 940 -61.53 25.64 36.05
C SER A 940 -59.99 25.57 35.92
N SER A 941 -59.09 26.44 36.43
CA SER A 941 -59.11 27.53 37.44
C SER A 941 -59.07 27.08 38.93
N GLU A 942 -58.39 27.74 39.89
CA GLU A 942 -57.36 28.83 39.90
C GLU A 942 -56.78 28.97 41.36
N PRO A 943 -55.98 29.99 41.78
CA PRO A 943 -55.29 31.14 41.11
C PRO A 943 -53.75 30.95 41.06
N SER A 944 -52.85 31.86 40.63
CA SER A 944 -52.79 33.12 39.81
C SER A 944 -51.28 33.34 39.49
N SER A 945 -50.68 34.46 39.04
CA SER A 945 -51.03 35.86 38.69
C SER A 945 -49.93 36.42 37.72
N SER A 946 -50.08 37.63 37.17
CA SER A 946 -49.27 38.14 36.05
C SER A 946 -48.91 39.65 36.08
N GLU A 947 -48.10 40.05 35.08
CA GLU A 947 -47.98 41.34 34.34
C GLU A 947 -46.81 42.31 34.64
N PRO A 948 -46.43 43.23 33.70
CA PRO A 948 -46.62 43.28 32.23
C PRO A 948 -45.29 43.59 31.45
N SER A 949 -45.36 44.06 30.19
CA SER A 949 -44.23 44.20 29.24
C SER A 949 -43.94 45.62 28.70
N SER A 950 -42.66 45.98 28.47
CA SER A 950 -42.25 47.02 27.50
C SER A 950 -40.76 46.94 27.06
N SER A 951 -40.54 47.17 25.76
CA SER A 951 -39.31 47.41 24.95
C SER A 951 -37.94 47.77 25.58
N GLU A 952 -36.88 47.33 24.87
CA GLU A 952 -35.48 47.85 24.67
C GLU A 952 -35.05 49.18 25.33
N PRO A 953 -33.75 49.39 25.72
CA PRO A 953 -32.58 49.01 24.89
C PRO A 953 -31.23 48.64 25.58
N SER A 954 -30.26 48.20 24.76
CA SER A 954 -28.79 48.41 24.85
C SER A 954 -27.95 47.95 26.07
N SER A 955 -26.69 47.62 25.80
CA SER A 955 -25.65 47.22 26.78
C SER A 955 -25.24 48.33 27.77
N PRO A 956 -24.75 47.94 28.96
CA PRO A 956 -23.72 48.67 29.68
C PRO A 956 -22.38 47.90 29.78
N GLU A 957 -21.29 48.65 29.96
CA GLU A 957 -19.91 48.16 30.12
C GLU A 957 -19.59 47.70 31.55
N PRO A 958 -18.53 46.90 31.78
CA PRO A 958 -17.96 46.75 33.11
C PRO A 958 -17.29 48.06 33.55
N SER A 959 -17.80 48.72 34.59
CA SER A 959 -17.19 49.93 35.15
C SER A 959 -17.32 50.04 36.68
N SER A 960 -16.18 50.04 37.35
CA SER A 960 -15.97 50.69 38.66
C SER A 960 -14.48 50.85 38.92
N SER A 961 -13.92 51.97 38.47
CA SER A 961 -12.59 52.43 38.89
C SER A 961 -12.63 52.97 40.31
N GLU A 962 -11.53 52.82 41.08
CA GLU A 962 -10.85 54.00 41.66
C GLU A 962 -9.46 53.65 42.24
N PRO A 963 -8.47 54.56 42.15
CA PRO A 963 -7.21 54.51 42.90
C PRO A 963 -7.19 55.50 44.08
N SER A 964 -6.43 55.22 45.14
CA SER A 964 -6.17 56.17 46.23
C SER A 964 -4.73 56.08 46.75
N SER A 965 -4.15 57.23 47.09
CA SER A 965 -2.71 57.41 47.33
C SER A 965 -2.32 57.63 48.80
N SER A 966 -1.13 57.16 49.21
CA SER A 966 -0.38 57.69 50.37
C SER A 966 1.11 57.32 50.34
N GLY A 967 2.01 58.29 50.50
CA GLY A 967 3.42 58.11 50.89
C GLY A 967 3.69 58.82 52.23
N PRO A 968 4.83 59.49 52.46
CA PRO A 968 6.21 59.23 52.01
C PRO A 968 7.28 59.45 53.14
N SER A 969 8.55 59.05 52.96
CA SER A 969 9.68 59.55 53.80
C SER A 969 11.11 59.33 53.24
N SER A 970 11.89 60.42 53.12
CA SER A 970 13.37 60.62 53.36
C SER A 970 14.40 59.47 53.19
N SER A 971 15.68 59.64 52.78
CA SER A 971 16.52 60.74 52.19
C SER A 971 17.97 60.18 52.00
N GLY A 972 18.68 60.22 50.85
CA GLY A 972 19.56 61.31 50.33
C GLY A 972 21.01 61.28 50.90
N PRO A 973 22.09 61.86 50.27
CA PRO A 973 22.31 62.31 48.87
C PRO A 973 23.74 61.98 48.28
N SER A 974 24.13 62.62 47.15
CA SER A 974 25.50 62.81 46.53
C SER A 974 26.15 61.66 45.68
N SER A 975 27.11 61.86 44.76
CA SER A 975 27.32 62.90 43.69
C SER A 975 28.49 62.56 42.70
N SER A 976 28.49 63.16 41.49
CA SER A 976 29.62 63.37 40.52
C SER A 976 30.29 62.21 39.73
N GLY A 977 30.70 62.50 38.47
CA GLY A 977 31.59 61.71 37.57
C GLY A 977 33.02 62.29 37.48
N PRO A 978 33.77 62.36 36.33
CA PRO A 978 33.44 62.00 34.92
C PRO A 978 34.62 61.36 34.08
N SER A 979 34.45 61.20 32.73
CA SER A 979 35.50 61.07 31.65
C SER A 979 36.50 59.87 31.68
N SER A 980 37.18 59.38 30.62
CA SER A 980 37.12 59.40 29.12
C SER A 980 38.03 58.22 28.60
N SER A 981 38.56 58.01 27.38
CA SER A 981 38.67 58.66 26.04
C SER A 981 39.23 57.64 25.00
N GLY A 982 39.22 57.94 23.68
CA GLY A 982 39.95 57.17 22.62
C GLY A 982 41.42 57.63 22.40
N PRO A 983 42.12 57.34 21.26
CA PRO A 983 41.62 56.83 19.96
C PRO A 983 42.55 55.87 19.11
N SER A 984 42.04 55.47 17.92
CA SER A 984 42.74 55.30 16.60
C SER A 984 43.80 54.21 16.26
N SER A 985 43.70 53.72 14.99
CA SER A 985 44.75 53.11 14.10
C SER A 985 45.37 51.74 14.48
N SER A 986 45.78 50.85 13.55
CA SER A 986 45.63 50.73 12.08
C SER A 986 46.01 49.30 11.60
N GLY A 987 45.47 48.82 10.46
CA GLY A 987 45.98 47.62 9.74
C GLY A 987 46.94 47.99 8.58
N PRO A 988 47.19 47.13 7.55
CA PRO A 988 46.66 45.77 7.30
C PRO A 988 47.78 44.76 6.84
N SER A 989 47.46 43.82 5.92
CA SER A 989 48.34 42.85 5.19
C SER A 989 48.77 41.57 5.95
N SER A 990 48.99 40.39 5.33
CA SER A 990 48.54 39.82 4.03
C SER A 990 48.84 38.29 3.95
N SER A 991 48.54 37.67 2.80
CA SER A 991 49.10 36.41 2.24
C SER A 991 48.77 35.04 2.87
N GLU A 992 47.88 34.32 2.18
CA GLU A 992 47.97 32.88 1.79
C GLU A 992 49.31 32.55 1.05
N PRO A 993 49.71 31.27 0.76
CA PRO A 993 48.85 30.12 0.40
C PRO A 993 49.32 28.67 0.75
N ASN A 994 48.50 27.67 0.31
CA ASN A 994 48.87 26.28 -0.07
C ASN A 994 49.35 25.29 1.04
N SER A 995 49.15 23.96 0.92
CA SER A 995 48.31 23.11 0.05
C SER A 995 48.23 21.66 0.57
N SER A 996 47.45 20.81 -0.11
CA SER A 996 47.65 19.35 -0.32
C SER A 996 47.57 18.36 0.86
N GLU A 997 46.46 17.59 0.84
CA GLU A 997 46.37 16.13 1.15
C GLU A 997 47.35 15.29 0.28
N PRO A 998 47.58 13.96 0.50
CA PRO A 998 46.66 12.97 1.13
C PRO A 998 47.28 11.89 2.06
N ASN A 999 46.44 11.04 2.66
CA ASN A 999 46.58 9.57 2.58
C ASN A 999 45.38 8.78 3.14
N SER A 1000 45.21 7.54 2.66
CA SER A 1000 44.14 6.59 3.02
C SER A 1000 44.66 5.33 3.71
N SER A 1001 43.91 4.73 4.64
CA SER A 1001 43.69 3.26 4.71
C SER A 1001 42.85 2.77 5.90
N GLY A 1002 41.97 1.80 5.62
CA GLY A 1002 41.55 0.66 6.46
C GLY A 1002 41.05 0.88 7.89
N PHE A 1003 39.76 0.61 8.13
CA PHE A 1003 39.28 -0.78 8.27
C PHE A 1003 37.81 -0.91 7.84
#